data_AF-A0A3B3HFE6-F1
#
_entry.id   AF-A0A3B3HFE6-F1
#
_cell.length_a   1.000
_cell.length_b   1.000
_cell.length_c   1.000
_cell.angle_alpha   90.00
_cell.angle_beta   90.00
_cell.angle_gamma   90.00
#
_symmetry.space_group_name_H-M   'P 1'
#
loop_
_entity.id
_entity.type
_entity.pdbx_description
1 polymer ?
#
loop_
_entity_poly.entity_id
_entity_poly.type
_entity_poly.pdbx_seq_one_letter_code
_entity_poly.pdbx_strand_id
1 'polypeptide(L)'
;MTAIKHALQRDIFTPNDERLLGIVNVCKAGKKKKNCFLCATGECMTTTNRIGRISLWSLMLHIFFLVTIERPVQVKVVKVKKSDKGDFYKRQQTWELRDLTVVDAKDASKENPEFDLHFEKIYRWLASSTAEKNCFISCIWKLNQRYLRKKVEFVNVSSQLLEELPKAEESVPSGESQSVAGGDEDALDDYQELSTREEQDIESMMEMCEYAISNAEAFAEKLFKELQVLDGANIQSIMASEKQVNILMQLLDEALGEVDTIEGKLSSYEEMLQSVKEQMDQISQSNRLIQISNTNNGKLLDEIQFLVNYMDLSKGHIRALQDGDLTSSKGIEACINASEALLQCMNVALRPGHEKLLSVKQQQQMFTDLRDTFARRLTNHLNNVFVHQFNHFSHFKMSIPQLYRSSCLSLPGHDQSSTLSQHTAELTLPKHSPLHRDLLRYAKLMEWLKNTHREKYEGLSRTYVDYMSRLYEREIKDFFEVAKIKMAGTSKEAKNKFATLPRKESTLKQEPESLHGSSGKLTGSTSSLNKLTVQGSNSRRSQSSSLLDMGNMSASDLDVADRTKFDKIFEQVLSELEPLCLAEQDFISKFFKLQQHQTVMPPLAQPETEELDGSTASRIPPQNDHRHSSSEKDMVRLMMNKIFQSIETELNSLIALGDKIDSFHSLYMLVKMSHHVWTAENVDPASFLSTTLGNVLVTVKRNFDKCILGQIRQMEEVKIPKKTKVGILPFVTAFEEFAELAETIFRNAERRGDLDKAYVKLIKAVFVNVEKVANESQKTPRDVVMMENFHHIFSTLSRLKISCLDAEKREAKHKYTDHLQSYVINSLGQPLEKLNHFFEGVESRVAQGVREDEVSYQLAFNKQELRKVIKEYPGKEVKKGLDNLYKKVDKHLCEEESLLQVVWHSMQDEFIRQYKHFEDLIGRCYPGSGITMEFTIQDVLEYFSSIAQSH
;
A
#
# COMPACT_ATOMS: atom_id res chain seq x y z
N MET A 1 22.10 -27.09 49.26
CA MET A 1 20.77 -26.48 49.55
C MET A 1 20.79 -24.95 49.62
N THR A 2 21.79 -24.31 50.24
CA THR A 2 21.84 -22.84 50.43
C THR A 2 21.77 -22.02 49.13
N ALA A 3 22.51 -22.40 48.08
CA ALA A 3 22.43 -21.72 46.78
C ALA A 3 21.03 -21.83 46.13
N ILE A 4 20.37 -22.99 46.26
CA ILE A 4 19.01 -23.22 45.78
C ILE A 4 18.01 -22.39 46.60
N LYS A 5 18.20 -22.31 47.92
CA LYS A 5 17.37 -21.45 48.80
C LYS A 5 17.45 -19.98 48.39
N HIS A 6 18.65 -19.46 48.09
CA HIS A 6 18.83 -18.09 47.58
C HIS A 6 18.20 -17.88 46.20
N ALA A 7 18.38 -18.83 45.28
CA ALA A 7 17.78 -18.76 43.95
C ALA A 7 16.25 -18.77 44.03
N LEU A 8 15.66 -19.67 44.81
CA LEU A 8 14.21 -19.73 45.00
C LEU A 8 13.65 -18.50 45.72
N GLN A 9 14.36 -18.00 46.74
CA GLN A 9 13.99 -16.75 47.39
C GLN A 9 13.95 -15.61 46.36
N ARG A 10 15.04 -15.39 45.61
CA ARG A 10 15.16 -14.29 44.64
C ARG A 10 14.18 -14.42 43.47
N ASP A 11 14.05 -15.61 42.90
CA ASP A 11 13.39 -15.80 41.60
C ASP A 11 11.90 -16.14 41.73
N ILE A 12 11.46 -16.69 42.87
CA ILE A 12 10.06 -17.12 43.08
C ILE A 12 9.36 -16.38 44.23
N PHE A 13 10.03 -16.14 45.35
CA PHE A 13 9.34 -15.67 46.56
C PHE A 13 9.43 -14.16 46.75
N THR A 14 10.58 -13.53 46.48
CA THR A 14 10.78 -12.08 46.51
C THR A 14 9.85 -11.30 45.56
N PRO A 15 9.55 -11.75 44.33
CA PRO A 15 8.59 -11.06 43.46
C PRO A 15 7.14 -11.11 43.95
N ASN A 16 6.82 -11.99 44.91
CA ASN A 16 5.48 -12.15 45.49
C ASN A 16 5.42 -11.66 46.95
N ASP A 17 6.42 -10.89 47.41
CA ASP A 17 6.53 -10.40 48.79
C ASP A 17 6.48 -11.52 49.86
N GLU A 18 6.99 -12.71 49.50
CA GLU A 18 7.06 -13.89 50.36
C GLU A 18 8.50 -14.16 50.84
N ARG A 19 8.64 -14.52 52.12
CA ARG A 19 9.91 -14.98 52.71
C ARG A 19 9.93 -16.50 52.82
N LEU A 20 10.99 -17.13 52.32
CA LEU A 20 11.25 -18.56 52.40
C LEU A 20 11.80 -18.94 53.79
N LEU A 21 10.97 -19.62 54.58
CA LEU A 21 11.25 -19.99 55.97
C LEU A 21 11.86 -21.39 56.08
N GLY A 22 11.38 -22.34 55.27
CA GLY A 22 11.87 -23.72 55.23
C GLY A 22 11.84 -24.30 53.82
N ILE A 23 12.74 -25.25 53.52
CA ILE A 23 12.80 -25.92 52.23
C ILE A 23 13.23 -27.39 52.40
N VAL A 24 12.58 -28.30 51.66
CA VAL A 24 12.97 -29.70 51.55
C VAL A 24 12.91 -30.18 50.11
N ASN A 25 13.89 -30.98 49.69
CA ASN A 25 13.89 -31.64 48.40
C ASN A 25 13.14 -32.98 48.51
N VAL A 26 12.07 -33.17 47.73
CA VAL A 26 11.17 -34.32 47.82
C VAL A 26 10.84 -34.93 46.46
N CYS A 27 10.55 -36.23 46.47
CA CYS A 27 9.91 -36.98 45.40
C CYS A 27 8.52 -37.46 45.85
N LYS A 28 7.58 -37.61 44.90
CA LYS A 28 6.27 -38.20 45.20
C LYS A 28 6.44 -39.72 45.35
N ALA A 29 5.98 -40.30 46.46
CA ALA A 29 6.09 -41.74 46.70
C ALA A 29 5.48 -42.56 45.54
N GLY A 30 6.24 -43.53 45.01
CA GLY A 30 5.80 -44.43 43.92
C GLY A 30 6.03 -43.97 42.48
N LYS A 31 6.71 -42.85 42.19
CA LYS A 31 7.05 -42.42 40.81
C LYS A 31 8.55 -42.18 40.61
N LYS A 32 9.15 -42.77 39.55
CA LYS A 32 10.59 -42.66 39.24
C LYS A 32 11.02 -41.21 38.94
N LYS A 33 11.93 -40.68 39.77
CA LYS A 33 12.90 -39.58 39.56
C LYS A 33 12.39 -38.30 38.86
N LYS A 34 11.50 -37.52 39.50
CA LYS A 34 11.42 -36.06 39.25
C LYS A 34 11.42 -35.30 40.58
N ASN A 35 12.58 -34.78 40.96
CA ASN A 35 12.78 -34.01 42.19
C ASN A 35 11.93 -32.73 42.16
N CYS A 36 11.25 -32.44 43.26
CA CYS A 36 10.48 -31.22 43.51
C CYS A 36 10.91 -30.64 44.86
N PHE A 37 10.69 -29.36 45.09
CA PHE A 37 10.99 -28.72 46.36
C PHE A 37 9.68 -28.35 47.06
N LEU A 38 9.53 -28.70 48.33
CA LEU A 38 8.49 -28.11 49.18
C LEU A 38 9.11 -26.97 49.96
N CYS A 39 8.44 -25.82 49.91
CA CYS A 39 8.91 -24.56 50.48
C CYS A 39 7.85 -24.06 51.47
N ALA A 40 8.21 -23.85 52.73
CA ALA A 40 7.35 -23.16 53.69
C ALA A 40 7.66 -21.66 53.60
N THR A 41 6.65 -20.83 53.29
CA THR A 41 6.80 -19.39 53.07
C THR A 41 5.84 -18.60 53.95
N GLY A 42 6.25 -17.40 54.35
CA GLY A 42 5.40 -16.43 55.04
C GLY A 42 5.26 -15.16 54.22
N GLU A 43 4.05 -14.64 54.07
CA GLU A 43 3.80 -13.33 53.49
C GLU A 43 4.10 -12.23 54.52
N CYS A 44 4.91 -11.25 54.11
CA CYS A 44 5.17 -10.04 54.88
C CYS A 44 4.43 -8.90 54.19
N MET A 45 3.51 -8.21 54.86
CA MET A 45 2.90 -7.00 54.29
C MET A 45 3.93 -5.86 54.34
N THR A 46 4.79 -5.77 53.33
CA THR A 46 5.50 -4.54 53.01
C THR A 46 4.97 -4.02 51.68
N THR A 47 4.24 -2.91 51.76
CA THR A 47 3.69 -2.17 50.62
C THR A 47 4.77 -1.88 49.57
N THR A 48 4.69 -2.56 48.43
CA THR A 48 5.37 -2.21 47.16
C THR A 48 4.80 -0.86 46.67
N ASN A 49 5.57 0.09 46.10
CA ASN A 49 6.06 -0.02 44.73
C ASN A 49 6.97 1.16 44.28
N ARG A 50 7.94 0.80 43.42
CA ARG A 50 8.63 1.56 42.34
C ARG A 50 9.41 2.85 42.69
N ILE A 51 10.72 2.82 42.41
CA ILE A 51 11.34 3.40 41.18
C ILE A 51 12.83 3.07 41.21
N GLY A 52 13.36 2.69 40.04
CA GLY A 52 14.79 2.48 39.85
C GLY A 52 15.59 3.74 40.10
N ARG A 53 16.59 3.64 40.97
CA ARG A 53 17.85 4.36 40.87
C ARG A 53 18.89 3.66 41.73
N ILE A 54 19.94 3.20 41.06
CA ILE A 54 21.15 2.64 41.67
C ILE A 54 21.89 3.80 42.32
N SER A 55 21.84 3.89 43.64
CA SER A 55 22.82 4.66 44.43
C SER A 55 22.76 4.25 45.89
N LEU A 56 23.83 3.60 46.38
CA LEU A 56 24.32 3.49 47.77
C LEU A 56 23.38 2.99 48.90
N TRP A 57 22.06 2.96 48.74
CA TRP A 57 21.11 2.44 49.74
C TRP A 57 20.91 0.93 49.65
N SER A 58 21.28 0.28 48.55
CA SER A 58 21.17 -1.18 48.40
C SER A 58 22.16 -1.95 49.32
N LEU A 59 23.30 -1.34 49.64
CA LEU A 59 24.27 -1.92 50.59
C LEU A 59 23.83 -1.70 52.04
N MET A 60 23.19 -0.57 52.34
CA MET A 60 22.68 -0.25 53.68
C MET A 60 21.41 -1.06 54.04
N LEU A 61 20.58 -1.38 53.04
CA LEU A 61 19.39 -2.22 53.21
C LEU A 61 19.74 -3.71 53.43
N HIS A 62 20.87 -4.19 52.90
CA HIS A 62 21.34 -5.57 53.13
C HIS A 62 21.79 -5.83 54.58
N ILE A 63 22.25 -4.79 55.29
CA ILE A 63 22.65 -4.88 56.71
C ILE A 63 21.42 -4.72 57.63
N PHE A 64 20.40 -3.96 57.22
CA PHE A 64 19.17 -3.78 58.02
C PHE A 64 18.20 -4.97 57.93
N PHE A 65 18.29 -5.81 56.89
CA PHE A 65 17.37 -6.95 56.66
C PHE A 65 17.60 -8.17 57.58
N LEU A 66 18.62 -8.15 58.45
CA LEU A 66 18.97 -9.28 59.32
C LEU A 66 18.26 -9.27 60.69
N VAL A 67 17.53 -8.20 61.07
CA VAL A 67 17.05 -8.03 62.47
C VAL A 67 15.59 -7.56 62.58
N THR A 68 14.69 -7.94 61.66
CA THR A 68 13.24 -7.66 61.84
C THR A 68 12.48 -8.92 62.26
N ILE A 69 12.05 -8.91 63.53
CA ILE A 69 11.21 -9.92 64.19
C ILE A 69 9.72 -9.64 63.87
N GLU A 70 9.40 -9.40 62.60
CA GLU A 70 8.01 -9.11 62.20
C GLU A 70 7.22 -10.39 61.91
N ARG A 71 5.97 -10.41 62.38
CA ARG A 71 5.07 -11.57 62.36
C ARG A 71 4.47 -11.75 60.95
N PRO A 72 4.76 -12.83 60.19
CA PRO A 72 4.03 -13.15 58.96
C PRO A 72 2.55 -13.37 59.27
N VAL A 73 1.68 -12.71 58.51
CA VAL A 73 0.22 -12.74 58.70
C VAL A 73 -0.41 -13.99 58.05
N GLN A 74 0.24 -14.58 57.05
CA GLN A 74 -0.18 -15.84 56.41
C GLN A 74 1.02 -16.72 56.07
N VAL A 75 0.95 -18.00 56.46
CA VAL A 75 2.00 -19.01 56.18
C VAL A 75 1.45 -20.04 55.18
N LYS A 76 2.23 -20.34 54.15
CA LYS A 76 1.87 -21.23 53.04
C LYS A 76 2.95 -22.30 52.83
N VAL A 77 2.54 -23.46 52.31
CA VAL A 77 3.44 -24.50 51.81
C VAL A 77 3.32 -24.52 50.29
N VAL A 78 4.42 -24.27 49.59
CA VAL A 78 4.47 -24.16 48.13
C VAL A 78 5.33 -25.28 47.56
N LYS A 79 4.77 -26.03 46.62
CA LYS A 79 5.50 -26.99 45.80
C LYS A 79 6.10 -26.31 44.58
N VAL A 80 7.41 -26.39 44.44
CA VAL A 80 8.18 -25.84 43.33
C VAL A 80 8.83 -26.96 42.53
N LYS A 81 8.83 -26.84 41.21
CA LYS A 81 9.51 -27.79 40.32
C LYS A 81 10.42 -27.04 39.34
N LYS A 82 11.59 -27.61 39.07
CA LYS A 82 12.49 -27.13 38.01
C LYS A 82 11.87 -27.46 36.64
N SER A 83 11.90 -26.50 35.71
CA SER A 83 11.40 -26.69 34.34
C SER A 83 12.28 -27.67 33.56
N ASP A 84 11.68 -28.47 32.69
CA ASP A 84 12.40 -29.42 31.83
C ASP A 84 13.09 -28.69 30.63
N LYS A 85 12.78 -27.40 30.37
CA LYS A 85 13.30 -26.58 29.25
C LYS A 85 14.07 -25.31 29.71
N GLY A 86 14.89 -25.41 30.75
CA GLY A 86 15.76 -24.32 31.20
C GLY A 86 15.99 -24.29 32.71
N ASP A 87 16.91 -23.44 33.17
CA ASP A 87 17.37 -23.37 34.57
C ASP A 87 16.44 -22.55 35.49
N PHE A 88 15.14 -22.50 35.18
CA PHE A 88 14.15 -21.74 35.94
C PHE A 88 13.21 -22.66 36.73
N TYR A 89 12.82 -22.18 37.90
CA TYR A 89 11.88 -22.85 38.79
C TYR A 89 10.46 -22.30 38.59
N LYS A 90 9.43 -23.14 38.75
CA LYS A 90 8.02 -22.72 38.67
C LYS A 90 7.23 -23.25 39.86
N ARG A 91 6.36 -22.41 40.42
CA ARG A 91 5.35 -22.81 41.42
C ARG A 91 4.34 -23.76 40.78
N GLN A 92 4.13 -24.93 41.37
CA GLN A 92 3.20 -25.95 40.87
C GLN A 92 1.92 -26.00 41.68
N GLN A 93 2.03 -25.94 43.01
CA GLN A 93 0.88 -26.04 43.90
C GLN A 93 1.17 -25.28 45.20
N THR A 94 0.15 -24.66 45.79
CA THR A 94 0.24 -23.89 47.03
C THR A 94 -0.87 -24.35 47.96
N TRP A 95 -0.52 -24.59 49.22
CA TRP A 95 -1.45 -24.92 50.31
C TRP A 95 -1.27 -23.89 51.42
N GLU A 96 -2.35 -23.52 52.08
CA GLU A 96 -2.26 -22.67 53.27
C GLU A 96 -1.95 -23.55 54.49
N LEU A 97 -1.04 -23.10 55.36
CA LEU A 97 -0.62 -23.93 56.50
C LEU A 97 -1.78 -24.17 57.49
N ARG A 98 -2.78 -23.28 57.52
CA ARG A 98 -3.99 -23.41 58.35
C ARG A 98 -4.87 -24.61 58.01
N ASP A 99 -4.76 -25.12 56.79
CA ASP A 99 -5.55 -26.27 56.31
C ASP A 99 -4.85 -27.60 56.59
N LEU A 100 -3.62 -27.57 57.12
CA LEU A 100 -2.90 -28.77 57.53
C LEU A 100 -3.51 -29.32 58.82
N THR A 101 -3.79 -30.63 58.84
CA THR A 101 -4.42 -31.30 60.00
C THR A 101 -3.46 -32.24 60.71
N VAL A 102 -2.72 -33.04 59.94
CA VAL A 102 -1.77 -34.04 60.47
C VAL A 102 -0.47 -34.02 59.68
N VAL A 103 0.66 -34.13 60.39
CA VAL A 103 1.99 -34.41 59.85
C VAL A 103 2.44 -35.76 60.37
N ASP A 104 2.51 -36.77 59.49
CA ASP A 104 2.93 -38.13 59.84
C ASP A 104 4.36 -38.38 59.33
N ALA A 105 5.31 -38.55 60.24
CA ALA A 105 6.71 -38.84 59.89
C ALA A 105 7.03 -40.33 59.72
N LYS A 106 5.99 -41.18 59.67
CA LYS A 106 5.96 -42.64 59.46
C LYS A 106 6.56 -43.49 60.57
N ASP A 107 7.74 -43.15 61.09
CA ASP A 107 8.40 -43.87 62.18
C ASP A 107 9.23 -42.91 63.03
N ALA A 108 9.02 -42.94 64.35
CA ALA A 108 9.72 -42.06 65.30
C ALA A 108 11.12 -42.59 65.69
N SER A 109 11.38 -43.88 65.48
CA SER A 109 12.57 -44.59 65.94
C SER A 109 13.52 -45.02 64.82
N LYS A 110 12.98 -45.27 63.62
CA LYS A 110 13.73 -45.71 62.43
C LYS A 110 13.96 -44.55 61.46
N GLU A 111 15.19 -44.40 60.95
CA GLU A 111 15.50 -43.38 59.94
C GLU A 111 14.78 -43.68 58.61
N ASN A 112 13.62 -43.05 58.41
CA ASN A 112 12.86 -43.12 57.16
C ASN A 112 12.73 -41.71 56.54
N PRO A 113 13.14 -41.48 55.28
CA PRO A 113 12.95 -40.19 54.60
C PRO A 113 11.50 -39.91 54.14
N GLU A 114 10.56 -40.85 54.32
CA GLU A 114 9.15 -40.68 53.96
C GLU A 114 8.35 -39.92 55.03
N PHE A 115 7.44 -39.05 54.61
CA PHE A 115 6.47 -38.35 55.46
C PHE A 115 5.21 -37.97 54.67
N ASP A 116 4.08 -37.88 55.38
CA ASP A 116 2.79 -37.52 54.82
C ASP A 116 2.29 -36.20 55.40
N LEU A 117 1.72 -35.36 54.52
CA LEU A 117 1.04 -34.12 54.89
C LEU A 117 -0.45 -34.26 54.59
N HIS A 118 -1.28 -34.10 55.61
CA HIS A 118 -2.73 -34.26 55.53
C HIS A 118 -3.41 -32.89 55.45
N PHE A 119 -3.76 -32.50 54.21
CA PHE A 119 -4.69 -31.40 53.94
C PHE A 119 -6.08 -32.00 53.62
N GLU A 120 -6.82 -31.48 52.64
CA GLU A 120 -8.03 -32.16 52.11
C GLU A 120 -7.75 -33.55 51.51
N LYS A 121 -6.51 -33.76 51.02
CA LYS A 121 -6.03 -35.05 50.49
C LYS A 121 -4.69 -35.39 51.14
N ILE A 122 -4.40 -36.68 51.30
CA ILE A 122 -3.13 -37.16 51.86
C ILE A 122 -2.04 -37.07 50.78
N TYR A 123 -1.00 -36.27 51.04
CA TYR A 123 0.16 -36.15 50.16
C TYR A 123 1.38 -36.84 50.77
N ARG A 124 1.81 -37.94 50.13
CA ARG A 124 2.99 -38.71 50.55
C ARG A 124 4.25 -38.26 49.84
N TRP A 125 5.29 -37.96 50.62
CA TRP A 125 6.54 -37.39 50.16
C TRP A 125 7.74 -38.19 50.66
N LEU A 126 8.74 -38.32 49.80
CA LEU A 126 10.02 -38.93 50.13
C LEU A 126 11.10 -37.85 50.04
N ALA A 127 11.69 -37.46 51.17
CA ALA A 127 12.75 -36.46 51.25
C ALA A 127 14.08 -37.00 50.71
N SER A 128 14.98 -36.09 50.34
CA SER A 128 16.31 -36.48 49.83
C SER A 128 17.24 -37.03 50.93
N SER A 129 16.99 -36.68 52.20
CA SER A 129 17.62 -37.26 53.38
C SER A 129 16.71 -37.16 54.61
N THR A 130 16.92 -38.03 55.59
CA THR A 130 16.22 -37.99 56.88
C THR A 130 16.48 -36.67 57.63
N ALA A 131 17.69 -36.11 57.53
CA ALA A 131 18.06 -34.83 58.12
C ALA A 131 17.26 -33.66 57.50
N GLU A 132 17.10 -33.62 56.16
CA GLU A 132 16.29 -32.59 55.49
C GLU A 132 14.80 -32.73 55.83
N LYS A 133 14.27 -33.97 55.92
CA LYS A 133 12.90 -34.24 56.39
C LYS A 133 12.69 -33.62 57.78
N ASN A 134 13.56 -33.98 58.71
CA ASN A 134 13.47 -33.58 60.11
C ASN A 134 13.58 -32.05 60.26
N CYS A 135 14.52 -31.42 59.56
CA CYS A 135 14.65 -29.95 59.56
C CYS A 135 13.39 -29.25 59.03
N PHE A 136 12.73 -29.82 58.02
CA PHE A 136 11.50 -29.25 57.46
C PHE A 136 10.28 -29.48 58.35
N ILE A 137 10.16 -30.65 58.99
CA ILE A 137 9.11 -30.93 59.98
C ILE A 137 9.26 -30.03 61.20
N SER A 138 10.47 -29.85 61.73
CA SER A 138 10.75 -28.89 62.82
C SER A 138 10.43 -27.45 62.40
N CYS A 139 10.69 -27.08 61.14
CA CYS A 139 10.27 -25.78 60.60
C CYS A 139 8.74 -25.62 60.61
N ILE A 140 7.99 -26.62 60.11
CA ILE A 140 6.52 -26.61 60.13
C ILE A 140 6.00 -26.55 61.57
N TRP A 141 6.59 -27.31 62.50
CA TRP A 141 6.21 -27.29 63.92
C TRP A 141 6.45 -25.91 64.56
N LYS A 142 7.63 -25.31 64.36
CA LYS A 142 7.94 -23.94 64.81
C LYS A 142 6.96 -22.91 64.23
N LEU A 143 6.56 -23.07 62.96
CA LEU A 143 5.56 -22.20 62.33
C LEU A 143 4.15 -22.42 62.88
N ASN A 144 3.78 -23.67 63.18
CA ASN A 144 2.49 -23.99 63.80
C ASN A 144 2.37 -23.38 65.20
N GLN A 145 3.38 -23.57 66.07
CA GLN A 145 3.40 -23.00 67.42
C GLN A 145 3.35 -21.46 67.41
N ARG A 146 3.97 -20.84 66.40
CA ARG A 146 4.14 -19.39 66.36
C ARG A 146 2.99 -18.64 65.68
N TYR A 147 2.27 -19.26 64.74
CA TYR A 147 1.32 -18.56 63.86
C TYR A 147 -0.08 -19.18 63.77
N LEU A 148 -0.31 -20.41 64.23
CA LEU A 148 -1.61 -21.07 64.16
C LEU A 148 -2.23 -21.28 65.54
N ARG A 149 -3.51 -20.95 65.70
CA ARG A 149 -4.28 -21.22 66.94
C ARG A 149 -4.86 -22.64 66.98
N LYS A 150 -4.82 -23.39 65.87
CA LYS A 150 -5.29 -24.77 65.73
C LYS A 150 -4.11 -25.73 65.88
N LYS A 151 -4.22 -26.75 66.72
CA LYS A 151 -3.15 -27.72 66.97
C LYS A 151 -3.10 -28.74 65.82
N VAL A 152 -2.13 -28.62 64.92
CA VAL A 152 -1.76 -29.69 63.97
C VAL A 152 -1.22 -30.88 64.75
N GLU A 153 -1.69 -32.09 64.47
CA GLU A 153 -1.21 -33.31 65.11
C GLU A 153 0.07 -33.81 64.43
N PHE A 154 1.12 -34.04 65.21
CA PHE A 154 2.39 -34.59 64.73
C PHE A 154 2.47 -36.06 65.17
N VAL A 155 2.37 -36.98 64.21
CA VAL A 155 2.28 -38.43 64.43
C VAL A 155 3.59 -39.07 64.00
N ASN A 156 4.11 -40.02 64.79
CA ASN A 156 5.38 -40.73 64.53
C ASN A 156 6.61 -39.81 64.36
N VAL A 157 6.62 -38.64 65.01
CA VAL A 157 7.75 -37.69 65.01
C VAL A 157 8.60 -37.89 66.26
N SER A 158 9.93 -37.94 66.13
CA SER A 158 10.85 -38.02 67.28
C SER A 158 10.71 -36.79 68.19
N SER A 159 10.61 -37.02 69.50
CA SER A 159 10.46 -35.97 70.53
C SER A 159 11.60 -34.94 70.50
N GLN A 160 12.81 -35.34 70.10
CA GLN A 160 13.98 -34.47 69.97
C GLN A 160 13.81 -33.38 68.89
N LEU A 161 12.92 -33.57 67.90
CA LEU A 161 12.65 -32.58 66.85
C LEU A 161 11.67 -31.48 67.28
N LEU A 162 10.97 -31.73 68.38
CA LEU A 162 9.94 -30.87 68.96
C LEU A 162 10.46 -30.10 70.19
N GLU A 163 11.77 -30.18 70.47
CA GLU A 163 12.37 -29.64 71.69
C GLU A 163 13.50 -28.66 71.34
N GLU A 164 13.16 -27.40 71.08
CA GLU A 164 14.10 -26.27 71.11
C GLU A 164 13.35 -24.98 71.50
N LEU A 165 13.23 -24.77 72.81
CA LEU A 165 13.27 -23.45 73.45
C LEU A 165 14.45 -23.47 74.45
N PRO A 166 15.17 -22.35 74.67
CA PRO A 166 16.20 -22.29 75.69
C PRO A 166 15.58 -22.49 77.07
N LYS A 167 16.09 -23.50 77.79
CA LYS A 167 15.97 -23.59 79.26
C LYS A 167 16.73 -22.40 79.84
N ALA A 168 16.04 -21.53 80.58
CA ALA A 168 16.71 -20.67 81.53
C ALA A 168 16.96 -21.51 82.78
N GLU A 169 18.22 -21.54 83.20
CA GLU A 169 18.72 -22.25 84.38
C GLU A 169 18.08 -21.66 85.65
N GLU A 170 17.26 -22.46 86.32
CA GLU A 170 17.23 -22.48 87.78
C GLU A 170 18.52 -23.16 88.27
N SER A 171 19.23 -22.48 89.16
CA SER A 171 20.20 -23.10 90.06
C SER A 171 19.64 -23.05 91.49
N VAL A 172 19.48 -24.27 92.01
CA VAL A 172 19.03 -24.75 93.34
C VAL A 172 20.00 -24.33 94.47
N PRO A 173 19.74 -24.54 95.79
CA PRO A 173 19.72 -25.89 96.41
C PRO A 173 18.60 -26.11 97.46
N SER A 174 17.84 -27.22 97.40
CA SER A 174 18.03 -28.49 98.17
C SER A 174 17.33 -28.46 99.54
N GLY A 175 16.59 -29.47 100.03
CA GLY A 175 16.38 -30.87 99.60
C GLY A 175 14.96 -31.36 99.99
N GLU A 176 14.45 -32.42 99.36
CA GLU A 176 14.36 -33.80 99.93
C GLU A 176 13.66 -33.81 101.31
N SER A 177 12.49 -34.41 101.56
CA SER A 177 11.86 -35.61 101.01
C SER A 177 10.41 -35.76 101.51
N GLN A 178 9.65 -36.65 100.85
CA GLN A 178 8.45 -37.37 101.34
C GLN A 178 7.15 -36.54 101.49
N SER A 179 6.23 -36.61 100.53
CA SER A 179 5.17 -37.64 100.41
C SER A 179 4.26 -37.73 101.64
N VAL A 180 2.95 -37.56 101.37
CA VAL A 180 1.72 -37.90 102.14
C VAL A 180 0.80 -36.66 102.11
N ALA A 181 -0.11 -36.53 101.14
CA ALA A 181 -1.46 -37.10 101.14
C ALA A 181 -2.27 -36.69 102.38
N GLY A 182 -3.16 -35.72 102.21
CA GLY A 182 -4.24 -35.42 103.16
C GLY A 182 -5.57 -35.77 102.52
N GLY A 183 -6.01 -37.01 102.73
CA GLY A 183 -7.40 -37.44 102.63
C GLY A 183 -7.89 -37.74 104.04
N ASP A 184 -9.13 -37.37 104.31
CA ASP A 184 -9.82 -37.33 105.60
C ASP A 184 -9.89 -38.66 106.38
N GLU A 185 -9.77 -38.45 107.70
CA GLU A 185 -10.55 -38.97 108.85
C GLU A 185 -10.69 -40.48 109.19
N ASP A 186 -10.47 -40.69 110.50
CA ASP A 186 -11.15 -41.60 111.45
C ASP A 186 -10.85 -43.11 111.47
N ALA A 187 -10.12 -43.53 112.53
CA ALA A 187 -10.43 -44.74 113.31
C ALA A 187 -9.69 -44.82 114.66
N LEU A 188 -10.49 -44.79 115.75
CA LEU A 188 -10.42 -45.59 116.99
C LEU A 188 -9.23 -45.40 117.96
N ASP A 189 -9.56 -44.91 119.16
CA ASP A 189 -8.75 -44.99 120.37
C ASP A 189 -9.21 -46.23 121.18
N ASP A 190 -8.35 -47.24 121.32
CA ASP A 190 -8.57 -48.42 122.17
C ASP A 190 -7.55 -48.44 123.32
N TYR A 191 -8.06 -48.58 124.54
CA TYR A 191 -7.32 -48.66 125.80
C TYR A 191 -6.40 -49.89 125.85
N GLN A 192 -5.13 -49.69 126.18
CA GLN A 192 -4.10 -50.73 126.26
C GLN A 192 -3.88 -51.20 127.72
N GLU A 193 -3.92 -52.51 127.97
CA GLU A 193 -3.56 -53.13 129.25
C GLU A 193 -2.07 -52.87 129.58
N LEU A 194 -1.78 -52.60 130.87
CA LEU A 194 -0.42 -52.32 131.38
C LEU A 194 0.57 -53.41 130.93
N SER A 195 1.74 -52.95 130.49
CA SER A 195 2.82 -53.80 130.00
C SER A 195 3.38 -54.65 131.14
N THR A 196 3.74 -55.90 130.84
CA THR A 196 4.52 -56.78 131.76
C THR A 196 5.77 -56.09 132.35
N ARG A 197 6.29 -55.05 131.68
CA ARG A 197 7.39 -54.21 132.17
C ARG A 197 6.95 -53.26 133.29
N GLU A 198 5.74 -52.71 133.21
CA GLU A 198 5.16 -51.84 134.23
C GLU A 198 4.72 -52.65 135.45
N GLU A 199 4.22 -53.88 135.25
CA GLU A 199 3.95 -54.81 136.36
C GLU A 199 5.24 -55.19 137.10
N GLN A 200 6.34 -55.48 136.37
CA GLN A 200 7.66 -55.72 136.96
C GLN A 200 8.25 -54.50 137.66
N ASP A 201 8.08 -53.29 137.11
CA ASP A 201 8.58 -52.08 137.74
C ASP A 201 7.78 -51.75 139.02
N ILE A 202 6.47 -52.01 139.05
CA ILE A 202 5.65 -51.88 140.27
C ILE A 202 6.08 -52.93 141.32
N GLU A 203 6.37 -54.15 140.90
CA GLU A 203 6.83 -55.22 141.80
C GLU A 203 8.24 -54.92 142.36
N SER A 204 9.16 -54.42 141.51
CA SER A 204 10.49 -53.94 141.91
C SER A 204 10.42 -52.72 142.84
N MET A 205 9.46 -51.81 142.62
CA MET A 205 9.22 -50.66 143.50
C MET A 205 8.66 -51.08 144.87
N MET A 206 7.87 -52.15 144.92
CA MET A 206 7.40 -52.78 146.16
C MET A 206 8.52 -53.52 146.91
N GLU A 207 9.47 -54.13 146.19
CA GLU A 207 10.60 -54.85 146.79
C GLU A 207 11.66 -53.93 147.43
N MET A 208 11.85 -52.73 146.87
CA MET A 208 12.78 -51.70 147.38
C MET A 208 12.31 -50.97 148.66
N CYS A 209 11.11 -51.27 149.17
CA CYS A 209 10.50 -50.58 150.31
C CYS A 209 10.38 -51.50 151.55
N GLU A 210 11.50 -51.79 152.23
CA GLU A 210 11.57 -52.66 153.44
C GLU A 210 10.75 -52.20 154.67
N TYR A 211 10.06 -51.06 154.61
CA TYR A 211 9.21 -50.55 155.70
C TYR A 211 7.70 -50.69 155.45
N ALA A 212 7.29 -51.39 154.39
CA ALA A 212 5.88 -51.56 154.02
C ALA A 212 5.01 -52.26 155.10
N ILE A 213 5.60 -52.95 156.08
CA ILE A 213 4.83 -53.77 157.05
C ILE A 213 4.56 -53.03 158.38
N SER A 214 5.16 -51.86 158.64
CA SER A 214 5.04 -51.20 159.97
C SER A 214 4.40 -49.80 159.97
N ASN A 215 4.35 -49.07 158.85
CA ASN A 215 3.70 -47.75 158.82
C ASN A 215 3.26 -47.31 157.40
N ALA A 216 1.97 -47.53 157.07
CA ALA A 216 1.39 -47.23 155.75
C ALA A 216 1.34 -45.72 155.41
N GLU A 217 1.33 -44.85 156.43
CA GLU A 217 1.21 -43.40 156.24
C GLU A 217 2.49 -42.81 155.63
N ALA A 218 3.66 -43.29 156.06
CA ALA A 218 4.95 -42.86 155.52
C ALA A 218 5.17 -43.33 154.07
N PHE A 219 4.58 -44.47 153.68
CA PHE A 219 4.66 -44.99 152.30
C PHE A 219 3.79 -44.17 151.34
N ALA A 220 2.55 -43.87 151.74
CA ALA A 220 1.66 -43.00 150.97
C ALA A 220 2.24 -41.60 150.76
N GLU A 221 2.95 -41.05 151.76
CA GLU A 221 3.56 -39.72 151.67
C GLU A 221 4.72 -39.67 150.66
N LYS A 222 5.50 -40.76 150.53
CA LYS A 222 6.58 -40.85 149.55
C LYS A 222 6.05 -41.03 148.12
N LEU A 223 5.04 -41.89 147.94
CA LEU A 223 4.34 -42.06 146.65
C LEU A 223 3.65 -40.77 146.21
N PHE A 224 3.04 -40.03 147.13
CA PHE A 224 2.43 -38.73 146.83
C PHE A 224 3.46 -37.71 146.37
N LYS A 225 4.65 -37.69 146.98
CA LYS A 225 5.77 -36.82 146.53
C LYS A 225 6.25 -37.19 145.14
N GLU A 226 6.40 -38.48 144.83
CA GLU A 226 6.85 -38.92 143.50
C GLU A 226 5.77 -38.67 142.43
N LEU A 227 4.49 -38.89 142.75
CA LEU A 227 3.36 -38.54 141.88
C LEU A 227 3.29 -37.03 141.60
N GLN A 228 3.49 -36.18 142.62
CA GLN A 228 3.46 -34.72 142.45
C GLN A 228 4.61 -34.21 141.56
N VAL A 229 5.78 -34.85 141.62
CA VAL A 229 6.90 -34.54 140.71
C VAL A 229 6.56 -34.98 139.28
N LEU A 230 5.94 -36.15 139.11
CA LEU A 230 5.56 -36.66 137.80
C LEU A 230 4.44 -35.84 137.16
N ASP A 231 3.41 -35.44 137.92
CA ASP A 231 2.37 -34.51 137.48
C ASP A 231 2.96 -33.15 137.06
N GLY A 232 3.96 -32.67 137.80
CA GLY A 232 4.71 -31.46 137.42
C GLY A 232 5.44 -31.60 136.08
N ALA A 233 6.03 -32.76 135.80
CA ALA A 233 6.71 -33.04 134.54
C ALA A 233 5.72 -33.21 133.36
N ASN A 234 4.57 -33.87 133.61
CA ASN A 234 3.55 -34.10 132.60
C ASN A 234 2.87 -32.79 132.16
N ILE A 235 2.59 -31.89 133.12
CA ILE A 235 2.10 -30.53 132.84
C ILE A 235 3.12 -29.76 131.98
N GLN A 236 4.42 -29.87 132.26
CA GLN A 236 5.45 -29.21 131.46
C GLN A 236 5.54 -29.74 130.02
N SER A 237 5.35 -31.04 129.79
CA SER A 237 5.33 -31.61 128.43
C SER A 237 4.10 -31.16 127.62
N ILE A 238 2.91 -31.16 128.21
CA ILE A 238 1.68 -30.69 127.53
C ILE A 238 1.76 -29.19 127.24
N MET A 239 2.28 -28.39 128.19
CA MET A 239 2.55 -26.96 127.98
C MET A 239 3.61 -26.69 126.91
N ALA A 240 4.53 -27.62 126.65
CA ALA A 240 5.53 -27.50 125.58
C ALA A 240 4.93 -27.81 124.19
N SER A 241 4.03 -28.81 124.08
CA SER A 241 3.38 -29.15 122.81
C SER A 241 2.35 -28.11 122.36
N GLU A 242 1.61 -27.49 123.29
CA GLU A 242 0.67 -26.40 122.96
C GLU A 242 1.39 -25.20 122.34
N LYS A 243 2.60 -24.89 122.82
CA LYS A 243 3.43 -23.83 122.24
C LYS A 243 3.90 -24.17 120.83
N GLN A 244 4.26 -25.44 120.56
CA GLN A 244 4.67 -25.86 119.22
C GLN A 244 3.51 -25.86 118.21
N VAL A 245 2.30 -26.29 118.60
CA VAL A 245 1.12 -26.26 117.73
C VAL A 245 0.70 -24.82 117.42
N ASN A 246 0.76 -23.92 118.40
CA ASN A 246 0.50 -22.50 118.16
C ASN A 246 1.52 -21.86 117.21
N ILE A 247 2.81 -22.23 117.32
CA ILE A 247 3.83 -21.79 116.36
C ILE A 247 3.53 -22.34 114.95
N LEU A 248 3.08 -23.58 114.82
CA LEU A 248 2.74 -24.16 113.53
C LEU A 248 1.51 -23.50 112.89
N MET A 249 0.47 -23.22 113.67
CA MET A 249 -0.68 -22.42 113.20
C MET A 249 -0.24 -21.03 112.75
N GLN A 250 0.64 -20.38 113.51
CA GLN A 250 1.18 -19.08 113.16
C GLN A 250 1.97 -19.12 111.85
N LEU A 251 2.77 -20.18 111.61
CA LEU A 251 3.49 -20.38 110.36
C LEU A 251 2.56 -20.68 109.17
N LEU A 252 1.44 -21.40 109.40
CA LEU A 252 0.42 -21.63 108.37
C LEU A 252 -0.35 -20.36 108.01
N ASP A 253 -0.71 -19.55 109.01
CA ASP A 253 -1.34 -18.23 108.80
C ASP A 253 -0.37 -17.28 108.07
N GLU A 254 0.92 -17.33 108.40
CA GLU A 254 1.96 -16.56 107.73
C GLU A 254 2.16 -17.06 106.28
N ALA A 255 2.13 -18.37 106.04
CA ALA A 255 2.17 -18.95 104.70
C ALA A 255 0.93 -18.63 103.87
N LEU A 256 -0.27 -18.64 104.47
CA LEU A 256 -1.52 -18.20 103.83
C LEU A 256 -1.46 -16.72 103.49
N GLY A 257 -0.95 -15.88 104.40
CA GLY A 257 -0.70 -14.47 104.14
C GLY A 257 0.28 -14.22 102.99
N GLU A 258 1.33 -15.04 102.86
CA GLU A 258 2.25 -14.98 101.72
C GLU A 258 1.57 -15.45 100.41
N VAL A 259 0.70 -16.46 100.45
CA VAL A 259 -0.08 -16.89 99.27
C VAL A 259 -1.06 -15.80 98.82
N ASP A 260 -1.79 -15.16 99.75
CA ASP A 260 -2.65 -14.02 99.45
C ASP A 260 -1.85 -12.85 98.86
N THR A 261 -0.63 -12.64 99.37
CA THR A 261 0.30 -11.64 98.84
C THR A 261 0.75 -11.98 97.41
N ILE A 262 0.98 -13.27 97.10
CA ILE A 262 1.30 -13.75 95.76
C ILE A 262 0.10 -13.62 94.83
N GLU A 263 -1.11 -13.96 95.29
CA GLU A 263 -2.35 -13.82 94.52
C GLU A 263 -2.59 -12.34 94.17
N GLY A 264 -2.45 -11.43 95.14
CA GLY A 264 -2.53 -9.99 94.91
C GLY A 264 -1.48 -9.49 93.90
N LYS A 265 -0.25 -10.00 93.97
CA LYS A 265 0.79 -9.70 92.97
C LYS A 265 0.40 -10.24 91.59
N LEU A 266 -0.14 -11.45 91.49
CA LEU A 266 -0.60 -12.07 90.24
C LEU A 266 -1.76 -11.29 89.61
N SER A 267 -2.77 -10.91 90.40
CA SER A 267 -3.87 -10.07 89.93
C SER A 267 -3.36 -8.71 89.43
N SER A 268 -2.39 -8.10 90.11
CA SER A 268 -1.78 -6.85 89.65
C SER A 268 -1.04 -7.02 88.31
N TYR A 269 -0.35 -8.15 88.10
CA TYR A 269 0.30 -8.46 86.82
C TYR A 269 -0.73 -8.73 85.72
N GLU A 270 -1.84 -9.40 86.01
CA GLU A 270 -2.90 -9.65 85.05
C GLU A 270 -3.60 -8.35 84.62
N GLU A 271 -3.88 -7.45 85.56
CA GLU A 271 -4.44 -6.12 85.26
C GLU A 271 -3.47 -5.29 84.40
N MET A 272 -2.17 -5.30 84.73
CA MET A 272 -1.14 -4.66 83.90
C MET A 272 -1.07 -5.27 82.50
N LEU A 273 -1.15 -6.61 82.36
CA LEU A 273 -1.13 -7.29 81.07
C LEU A 273 -2.39 -6.99 80.24
N GLN A 274 -3.56 -6.90 80.87
CA GLN A 274 -4.81 -6.54 80.21
C GLN A 274 -4.77 -5.08 79.72
N SER A 275 -4.24 -4.16 80.52
CA SER A 275 -4.01 -2.77 80.11
C SER A 275 -3.04 -2.65 78.93
N VAL A 276 -1.92 -3.39 78.97
CA VAL A 276 -0.94 -3.43 77.87
C VAL A 276 -1.56 -4.02 76.60
N LYS A 277 -2.42 -5.04 76.73
CA LYS A 277 -3.13 -5.65 75.60
C LYS A 277 -4.10 -4.67 74.96
N GLU A 278 -4.88 -3.93 75.75
CA GLU A 278 -5.79 -2.90 75.25
C GLU A 278 -5.03 -1.77 74.56
N GLN A 279 -3.92 -1.31 75.14
CA GLN A 279 -3.02 -0.34 74.50
C GLN A 279 -2.42 -0.87 73.19
N MET A 280 -1.99 -2.14 73.17
CA MET A 280 -1.45 -2.78 71.96
C MET A 280 -2.50 -2.91 70.86
N ASP A 281 -3.74 -3.23 71.20
CA ASP A 281 -4.85 -3.30 70.25
C ASP A 281 -5.19 -1.92 69.69
N GLN A 282 -5.19 -0.87 70.52
CA GLN A 282 -5.33 0.52 70.06
C GLN A 282 -4.18 0.94 69.13
N ILE A 283 -2.93 0.61 69.47
CA ILE A 283 -1.75 0.87 68.63
C ILE A 283 -1.84 0.10 67.31
N SER A 284 -2.29 -1.15 67.33
CA SER A 284 -2.48 -1.98 66.13
C SER A 284 -3.55 -1.41 65.20
N GLN A 285 -4.70 -0.99 65.75
CA GLN A 285 -5.75 -0.31 64.99
C GLN A 285 -5.26 1.02 64.41
N SER A 286 -4.55 1.82 65.20
CA SER A 286 -3.92 3.07 64.75
C SER A 286 -2.92 2.84 63.62
N ASN A 287 -2.01 1.87 63.79
CA ASN A 287 -1.04 1.50 62.75
C ASN A 287 -1.72 1.00 61.47
N ARG A 288 -2.81 0.24 61.57
CA ARG A 288 -3.60 -0.18 60.40
C ARG A 288 -4.19 1.04 59.67
N LEU A 289 -4.74 2.01 60.41
CA LEU A 289 -5.25 3.25 59.81
C LEU A 289 -4.13 4.06 59.15
N ILE A 290 -2.94 4.13 59.76
CA ILE A 290 -1.76 4.78 59.19
C ILE A 290 -1.31 4.06 57.91
N GLN A 291 -1.28 2.72 57.89
CA GLN A 291 -0.94 1.96 56.69
C GLN A 291 -1.93 2.19 55.55
N ILE A 292 -3.22 2.23 55.85
CA ILE A 292 -4.26 2.55 54.87
C ILE A 292 -4.08 3.99 54.36
N SER A 293 -3.82 4.95 55.27
CA SER A 293 -3.56 6.34 54.92
C SER A 293 -2.32 6.47 54.02
N ASN A 294 -1.20 5.83 54.37
CA ASN A 294 0.02 5.84 53.57
C ASN A 294 -0.17 5.19 52.20
N THR A 295 -0.90 4.08 52.14
CA THR A 295 -1.23 3.41 50.87
C THR A 295 -2.11 4.30 49.99
N ASN A 296 -3.10 4.97 50.58
CA ASN A 296 -3.95 5.92 49.87
C ASN A 296 -3.16 7.16 49.41
N ASN A 297 -2.27 7.68 50.25
CA ASN A 297 -1.39 8.80 49.90
C ASN A 297 -0.43 8.44 48.76
N GLY A 298 0.11 7.22 48.74
CA GLY A 298 0.92 6.71 47.63
C GLY A 298 0.13 6.64 46.32
N LYS A 299 -1.08 6.05 46.35
CA LYS A 299 -1.97 6.01 45.17
C LYS A 299 -2.38 7.40 44.70
N LEU A 300 -2.63 8.32 45.63
CA LEU A 300 -2.96 9.72 45.31
C LEU A 300 -1.77 10.43 44.66
N LEU A 301 -0.55 10.22 45.17
CA LEU A 301 0.66 10.76 44.59
C LEU A 301 0.88 10.26 43.16
N ASP A 302 0.70 8.96 42.93
CA ASP A 302 0.80 8.36 41.59
C ASP A 302 -0.18 9.01 40.60
N GLU A 303 -1.41 9.29 41.04
CA GLU A 303 -2.45 9.91 40.22
C GLU A 303 -2.17 11.40 39.95
N ILE A 304 -1.70 12.14 40.95
CA ILE A 304 -1.26 13.53 40.78
C ILE A 304 -0.06 13.59 39.82
N GLN A 305 0.91 12.69 39.96
CA GLN A 305 2.08 12.63 39.09
C GLN A 305 1.70 12.28 37.64
N PHE A 306 0.71 11.40 37.44
CA PHE A 306 0.14 11.16 36.13
C PHE A 306 -0.47 12.44 35.54
N LEU A 307 -1.33 13.15 36.27
CA LEU A 307 -1.94 14.38 35.77
C LEU A 307 -0.90 15.46 35.46
N VAL A 308 0.08 15.70 36.34
CA VAL A 308 1.11 16.73 36.13
C VAL A 308 2.00 16.42 34.92
N ASN A 309 2.40 15.17 34.72
CA ASN A 309 3.30 14.82 33.63
C ASN A 309 2.64 14.86 32.24
N TYR A 310 1.33 14.58 32.17
CA TYR A 310 0.63 14.41 30.90
C TYR A 310 -0.34 15.57 30.56
N MET A 311 -0.72 16.40 31.54
CA MET A 311 -1.62 17.55 31.35
C MET A 311 -0.92 18.90 31.51
N ASP A 312 0.42 18.94 31.55
CA ASP A 312 1.19 20.19 31.58
C ASP A 312 1.77 20.53 30.20
N LEU A 313 1.59 21.79 29.80
CA LEU A 313 2.14 22.33 28.56
C LEU A 313 3.08 23.48 28.92
N SER A 314 4.32 23.42 28.43
CA SER A 314 5.33 24.42 28.77
C SER A 314 4.87 25.84 28.39
N LYS A 315 5.22 26.82 29.24
CA LYS A 315 4.93 28.25 28.96
C LYS A 315 5.53 28.72 27.63
N GLY A 316 6.61 28.09 27.16
CA GLY A 316 7.20 28.33 25.85
C GLY A 316 6.30 27.89 24.71
N HIS A 317 5.69 26.70 24.81
CA HIS A 317 4.72 26.22 23.81
C HIS A 317 3.45 27.06 23.79
N ILE A 318 2.94 27.48 24.96
CA ILE A 318 1.76 28.37 25.05
C ILE A 318 2.04 29.70 24.32
N ARG A 319 3.19 30.34 24.57
CA ARG A 319 3.58 31.58 23.87
C ARG A 319 3.78 31.37 22.37
N ALA A 320 4.37 30.25 21.96
CA ALA A 320 4.53 29.94 20.53
C ALA A 320 3.18 29.83 19.81
N LEU A 321 2.18 29.20 20.43
CA LEU A 321 0.84 29.09 19.85
C LEU A 321 0.07 30.42 19.83
N GLN A 322 0.23 31.25 20.86
CA GLN A 322 -0.45 32.55 20.96
C GLN A 322 0.19 33.61 20.05
N ASP A 323 1.51 33.81 20.18
CA ASP A 323 2.24 34.95 19.61
C ASP A 323 3.39 34.55 18.66
N GLY A 324 3.68 33.25 18.50
CA GLY A 324 4.83 32.78 17.70
C GLY A 324 4.77 33.20 16.23
N ASP A 325 5.85 33.75 15.69
CA ASP A 325 5.91 34.26 14.32
C ASP A 325 5.70 33.13 13.28
N LEU A 326 4.74 33.31 12.37
CA LEU A 326 4.43 32.36 11.30
C LEU A 326 5.13 32.70 9.97
N THR A 327 5.96 33.75 9.93
CA THR A 327 6.70 34.16 8.71
C THR A 327 8.14 33.62 8.70
N SER A 328 8.80 33.55 9.86
CA SER A 328 10.16 33.02 10.01
C SER A 328 10.19 31.49 10.07
N SER A 329 11.20 30.88 9.43
CA SER A 329 11.42 29.43 9.48
C SER A 329 11.55 28.88 10.91
N LYS A 330 12.23 29.63 11.80
CA LYS A 330 12.39 29.24 13.21
C LYS A 330 11.07 29.35 13.99
N GLY A 331 10.25 30.34 13.64
CA GLY A 331 8.93 30.53 14.26
C GLY A 331 7.94 29.44 13.85
N ILE A 332 7.95 29.05 12.56
CA ILE A 332 7.15 27.93 12.05
C ILE A 332 7.52 26.62 12.77
N GLU A 333 8.82 26.33 12.94
CA GLU A 333 9.28 25.13 13.66
C GLU A 333 8.87 25.13 15.13
N ALA A 334 8.99 26.28 15.81
CA ALA A 334 8.52 26.42 17.19
C ALA A 334 7.01 26.19 17.33
N CYS A 335 6.21 26.71 16.39
CA CYS A 335 4.77 26.49 16.32
C CYS A 335 4.43 25.01 16.03
N ILE A 336 5.17 24.34 15.15
CA ILE A 336 5.00 22.89 14.87
C ILE A 336 5.21 22.09 16.17
N ASN A 337 6.35 22.28 16.83
CA ASN A 337 6.68 21.56 18.07
C ASN A 337 5.65 21.84 19.17
N ALA A 338 5.19 23.08 19.30
CA ALA A 338 4.16 23.45 20.26
C ALA A 338 2.78 22.84 19.92
N SER A 339 2.43 22.76 18.64
CA SER A 339 1.17 22.17 18.18
C SER A 339 1.13 20.65 18.33
N GLU A 340 2.27 19.98 18.12
CA GLU A 340 2.43 18.54 18.37
C GLU A 340 2.36 18.24 19.87
N ALA A 341 3.03 19.02 20.71
CA ALA A 341 2.95 18.90 22.16
C ALA A 341 1.53 19.12 22.69
N LEU A 342 0.80 20.12 22.16
CA LEU A 342 -0.60 20.35 22.49
C LEU A 342 -1.48 19.15 22.11
N LEU A 343 -1.30 18.59 20.90
CA LEU A 343 -2.05 17.43 20.43
C LEU A 343 -1.78 16.19 21.30
N GLN A 344 -0.52 15.98 21.70
CA GLN A 344 -0.15 14.91 22.63
C GLN A 344 -0.86 15.07 23.97
N CYS A 345 -0.88 16.27 24.56
CA CYS A 345 -1.57 16.55 25.82
C CYS A 345 -3.09 16.35 25.72
N MET A 346 -3.70 16.71 24.58
CA MET A 346 -5.14 16.54 24.36
C MET A 346 -5.57 15.08 24.16
N ASN A 347 -4.69 14.25 23.58
CA ASN A 347 -5.00 12.86 23.24
C ASN A 347 -4.62 11.85 24.35
N VAL A 348 -4.21 12.32 25.53
CA VAL A 348 -3.92 11.44 26.67
C VAL A 348 -5.19 10.73 27.11
N ALA A 349 -5.15 9.39 27.18
CA ALA A 349 -6.25 8.59 27.67
C ALA A 349 -6.50 8.88 29.16
N LEU A 350 -7.57 9.62 29.46
CA LEU A 350 -7.98 9.90 30.83
C LEU A 350 -8.53 8.63 31.51
N ARG A 351 -8.19 8.45 32.79
CA ARG A 351 -8.75 7.37 33.59
C ARG A 351 -10.20 7.67 33.97
N PRO A 352 -11.05 6.64 34.14
CA PRO A 352 -12.43 6.84 34.58
C PRO A 352 -12.51 7.66 35.88
N GLY A 353 -13.21 8.80 35.84
CA GLY A 353 -13.34 9.72 36.96
C GLY A 353 -12.55 11.02 36.84
N HIS A 354 -11.49 11.08 36.02
CA HIS A 354 -10.73 12.33 35.79
C HIS A 354 -11.57 13.42 35.14
N GLU A 355 -12.53 13.03 34.30
CA GLU A 355 -13.49 13.96 33.69
C GLU A 355 -14.38 14.67 34.73
N LYS A 356 -14.49 14.17 35.97
CA LYS A 356 -15.26 14.82 37.04
C LYS A 356 -14.45 15.89 37.79
N LEU A 357 -13.13 15.91 37.62
CA LEU A 357 -12.25 16.89 38.27
C LEU A 357 -12.35 18.24 37.56
N LEU A 358 -12.64 19.30 38.32
CA LEU A 358 -12.76 20.65 37.78
C LEU A 358 -11.45 21.14 37.13
N SER A 359 -10.31 20.83 37.73
CA SER A 359 -8.99 21.20 37.21
C SER A 359 -8.69 20.56 35.85
N VAL A 360 -9.05 19.29 35.66
CA VAL A 360 -8.90 18.59 34.38
C VAL A 360 -9.80 19.20 33.32
N LYS A 361 -11.07 19.49 33.66
CA LYS A 361 -11.99 20.19 32.74
C LYS A 361 -11.47 21.56 32.34
N GLN A 362 -10.99 22.36 33.31
CA GLN A 362 -10.42 23.68 33.06
C GLN A 362 -9.19 23.60 32.15
N GLN A 363 -8.30 22.62 32.38
CA GLN A 363 -7.11 22.43 31.56
C GLN A 363 -7.44 21.97 30.14
N GLN A 364 -8.40 21.06 29.97
CA GLN A 364 -8.91 20.64 28.65
C GLN A 364 -9.58 21.79 27.90
N GLN A 365 -10.34 22.63 28.60
CA GLN A 365 -10.93 23.84 28.02
C GLN A 365 -9.84 24.80 27.56
N MET A 366 -8.82 25.04 28.38
CA MET A 366 -7.68 25.90 28.02
C MET A 366 -6.93 25.37 26.79
N PHE A 367 -6.70 24.06 26.69
CA PHE A 367 -6.12 23.44 25.49
C PHE A 367 -7.01 23.60 24.25
N THR A 368 -8.33 23.48 24.42
CA THR A 368 -9.32 23.72 23.37
C THR A 368 -9.29 25.17 22.89
N ASP A 369 -9.23 26.13 23.82
CA ASP A 369 -9.17 27.56 23.51
C ASP A 369 -7.84 27.92 22.80
N LEU A 370 -6.72 27.36 23.24
CA LEU A 370 -5.41 27.51 22.58
C LEU A 370 -5.42 26.93 21.16
N ARG A 371 -5.95 25.71 21.00
CA ARG A 371 -6.12 25.06 19.70
C ARG A 371 -6.96 25.92 18.75
N ASP A 372 -8.10 26.39 19.21
CA ASP A 372 -9.05 27.16 18.40
C ASP A 372 -8.46 28.51 17.98
N THR A 373 -7.77 29.17 18.91
CA THR A 373 -7.08 30.45 18.69
C THR A 373 -5.94 30.29 17.70
N PHE A 374 -5.07 29.31 17.90
CA PHE A 374 -3.96 29.03 16.98
C PHE A 374 -4.48 28.62 15.59
N ALA A 375 -5.49 27.74 15.51
CA ALA A 375 -6.10 27.36 14.25
C ALA A 375 -6.69 28.56 13.49
N ARG A 376 -7.35 29.50 14.18
CA ARG A 376 -7.89 30.72 13.57
C ARG A 376 -6.76 31.60 13.02
N ARG A 377 -5.69 31.77 13.80
CA ARG A 377 -4.49 32.54 13.42
C ARG A 377 -3.76 31.93 12.23
N LEU A 378 -3.56 30.61 12.24
CA LEU A 378 -2.94 29.87 11.16
C LEU A 378 -3.75 29.96 9.86
N THR A 379 -5.07 29.76 9.93
CA THR A 379 -5.96 29.89 8.76
C THR A 379 -5.90 31.31 8.16
N ASN A 380 -5.95 32.36 9.00
CA ASN A 380 -5.86 33.74 8.53
C ASN A 380 -4.49 34.03 7.88
N HIS A 381 -3.40 33.54 8.49
CA HIS A 381 -2.06 33.69 7.93
C HIS A 381 -1.93 32.99 6.58
N LEU A 382 -2.32 31.73 6.48
CA LEU A 382 -2.24 30.97 5.23
C LEU A 382 -3.12 31.57 4.12
N ASN A 383 -4.32 32.05 4.45
CA ASN A 383 -5.15 32.79 3.51
C ASN A 383 -4.45 34.05 2.99
N ASN A 384 -3.83 34.83 3.87
CA ASN A 384 -3.08 36.02 3.46
C ASN A 384 -1.87 35.66 2.60
N VAL A 385 -1.18 34.56 2.91
CA VAL A 385 -0.07 34.04 2.09
C VAL A 385 -0.57 33.62 0.71
N PHE A 386 -1.68 32.90 0.61
CA PHE A 386 -2.29 32.52 -0.68
C PHE A 386 -2.67 33.76 -1.51
N VAL A 387 -3.30 34.77 -0.89
CA VAL A 387 -3.69 36.02 -1.56
C VAL A 387 -2.47 36.83 -2.00
N HIS A 388 -1.48 36.99 -1.12
CA HIS A 388 -0.25 37.73 -1.43
C HIS A 388 0.50 37.06 -2.59
N GLN A 389 0.60 35.74 -2.57
CA GLN A 389 1.26 35.01 -3.64
C GLN A 389 0.50 35.12 -4.96
N PHE A 390 -0.83 34.95 -4.93
CA PHE A 390 -1.67 35.11 -6.12
C PHE A 390 -1.51 36.50 -6.74
N ASN A 391 -1.53 37.55 -5.91
CA ASN A 391 -1.37 38.92 -6.38
C ASN A 391 0.05 39.18 -6.88
N HIS A 392 1.08 38.66 -6.21
CA HIS A 392 2.47 38.79 -6.65
C HIS A 392 2.67 38.17 -8.04
N PHE A 393 2.20 36.93 -8.24
CA PHE A 393 2.30 36.25 -9.55
C PHE A 393 1.40 36.90 -10.61
N SER A 394 0.19 37.31 -10.27
CA SER A 394 -0.72 38.01 -11.19
C SER A 394 -0.17 39.38 -11.62
N HIS A 395 0.53 40.11 -10.75
CA HIS A 395 1.05 41.45 -11.03
C HIS A 395 2.44 41.43 -11.68
N PHE A 396 3.35 40.56 -11.20
CA PHE A 396 4.67 40.34 -11.81
C PHE A 396 4.55 39.93 -13.29
N LYS A 397 3.44 39.28 -13.65
CA LYS A 397 3.10 38.93 -15.04
C LYS A 397 2.05 39.82 -15.69
N MET A 398 1.60 40.94 -15.14
CA MET A 398 0.90 41.94 -15.97
C MET A 398 1.88 42.92 -16.62
N SER A 399 3.09 43.07 -16.06
CA SER A 399 4.16 43.89 -16.62
C SER A 399 4.91 43.22 -17.78
N ILE A 400 5.00 41.88 -17.81
CA ILE A 400 5.76 41.14 -18.84
C ILE A 400 4.98 40.90 -20.16
N PRO A 401 3.65 40.63 -20.19
CA PRO A 401 2.89 40.44 -21.42
C PRO A 401 2.78 41.70 -22.27
N GLN A 402 2.97 42.90 -21.73
CA GLN A 402 3.05 44.10 -22.56
C GLN A 402 4.30 44.07 -23.46
N LEU A 403 5.43 43.53 -22.98
CA LEU A 403 6.63 43.32 -23.79
C LEU A 403 6.48 42.17 -24.79
N TYR A 404 5.89 41.03 -24.38
CA TYR A 404 5.67 39.89 -25.27
C TYR A 404 4.60 40.15 -26.34
N ARG A 405 3.49 40.81 -25.99
CA ARG A 405 2.42 41.20 -26.93
C ARG A 405 2.85 42.37 -27.83
N SER A 406 3.64 43.33 -27.33
CA SER A 406 4.15 44.44 -28.15
C SER A 406 5.23 44.00 -29.14
N SER A 407 6.07 43.01 -28.80
CA SER A 407 7.10 42.50 -29.72
C SER A 407 6.53 41.68 -30.89
N CYS A 408 5.28 41.17 -30.77
CA CYS A 408 4.62 40.39 -31.82
C CYS A 408 3.67 41.23 -32.71
N LEU A 409 3.34 42.46 -32.31
CA LEU A 409 2.34 43.32 -32.99
C LEU A 409 2.93 44.61 -33.59
N SER A 410 4.23 44.86 -33.47
CA SER A 410 4.88 46.01 -34.11
C SER A 410 4.95 45.82 -35.63
N LEU A 411 4.28 46.72 -36.37
CA LEU A 411 4.25 46.81 -37.83
C LEU A 411 5.67 46.78 -38.47
N PRO A 412 5.82 46.25 -39.69
CA PRO A 412 7.09 46.26 -40.40
C PRO A 412 7.36 47.66 -40.97
N GLY A 413 8.18 48.44 -40.26
CA GLY A 413 8.70 49.70 -40.75
C GLY A 413 10.15 49.87 -40.28
N HIS A 414 11.09 49.63 -41.19
CA HIS A 414 12.51 50.02 -41.14
C HIS A 414 13.31 49.55 -39.91
N ASP A 415 14.10 48.48 -40.07
CA ASP A 415 15.57 48.56 -40.05
C ASP A 415 16.18 47.15 -40.01
N GLN A 416 17.15 46.94 -40.91
CA GLN A 416 17.83 45.67 -41.16
C GLN A 416 18.79 45.34 -40.00
N SER A 417 18.31 44.75 -38.91
CA SER A 417 19.15 44.02 -37.93
C SER A 417 18.45 43.13 -36.90
N SER A 418 17.12 42.94 -36.94
CA SER A 418 16.38 42.23 -35.88
C SER A 418 15.68 40.94 -36.31
N THR A 419 16.15 40.26 -37.37
CA THR A 419 15.55 39.00 -37.86
C THR A 419 15.94 37.75 -37.08
N LEU A 420 16.80 37.83 -36.06
CA LEU A 420 17.27 36.66 -35.30
C LEU A 420 16.54 36.43 -33.96
N SER A 421 15.77 37.40 -33.44
CA SER A 421 15.13 37.29 -32.11
C SER A 421 13.65 36.88 -32.14
N GLN A 422 13.00 36.86 -33.31
CA GLN A 422 11.59 36.47 -33.45
C GLN A 422 11.39 34.95 -33.47
N HIS A 423 12.45 34.16 -33.69
CA HIS A 423 12.41 32.69 -33.70
C HIS A 423 12.73 32.05 -32.33
N THR A 424 13.05 32.83 -31.29
CA THR A 424 13.67 32.34 -30.05
C THR A 424 12.85 32.56 -28.77
N ALA A 425 11.63 33.06 -28.85
CA ALA A 425 10.75 33.06 -27.69
C ALA A 425 10.23 31.63 -27.45
N GLU A 426 10.99 30.82 -26.71
CA GLU A 426 10.61 29.46 -26.30
C GLU A 426 9.19 29.47 -25.70
N LEU A 427 8.36 28.53 -26.14
CA LEU A 427 7.01 28.36 -25.62
C LEU A 427 7.11 27.61 -24.28
N THR A 428 7.27 28.33 -23.17
CA THR A 428 7.47 27.72 -21.84
C THR A 428 6.36 28.12 -20.87
N LEU A 429 5.89 27.18 -20.07
CA LEU A 429 5.00 27.49 -18.95
C LEU A 429 5.81 27.97 -17.74
N PRO A 430 5.30 28.94 -16.96
CA PRO A 430 5.94 29.37 -15.73
C PRO A 430 6.05 28.22 -14.72
N LYS A 431 7.23 28.08 -14.12
CA LYS A 431 7.48 27.09 -13.06
C LYS A 431 7.08 27.65 -11.71
N HIS A 432 6.11 27.00 -11.05
CA HIS A 432 5.63 27.38 -9.71
C HIS A 432 6.43 26.76 -8.56
N SER A 433 7.60 26.15 -8.83
CA SER A 433 8.44 25.50 -7.81
C SER A 433 8.82 26.38 -6.61
N PRO A 434 9.11 27.70 -6.76
CA PRO A 434 9.38 28.56 -5.61
C PRO A 434 8.16 28.72 -4.68
N LEU A 435 6.96 28.82 -5.26
CA LEU A 435 5.70 28.87 -4.52
C LEU A 435 5.48 27.56 -3.74
N HIS A 436 5.65 26.42 -4.41
CA HIS A 436 5.51 25.11 -3.77
C HIS A 436 6.49 24.95 -2.60
N ARG A 437 7.77 25.33 -2.78
CA ARG A 437 8.79 25.26 -1.72
C ARG A 437 8.41 26.13 -0.50
N ASP A 438 7.91 27.34 -0.75
CA ASP A 438 7.59 28.27 0.33
C ASP A 438 6.37 27.81 1.14
N LEU A 439 5.38 27.20 0.48
CA LEU A 439 4.19 26.62 1.13
C LEU A 439 4.48 25.29 1.82
N LEU A 440 5.34 24.44 1.27
CA LEU A 440 5.67 23.14 1.88
C LEU A 440 6.22 23.24 3.31
N ARG A 441 6.77 24.41 3.70
CA ARG A 441 7.16 24.70 5.10
C ARG A 441 6.01 24.56 6.09
N TYR A 442 4.77 24.80 5.66
CA TYR A 442 3.58 24.70 6.50
C TYR A 442 2.90 23.32 6.44
N ALA A 443 3.45 22.33 5.72
CA ALA A 443 2.80 21.04 5.50
C ALA A 443 2.47 20.29 6.81
N LYS A 444 3.35 20.35 7.82
CA LYS A 444 3.09 19.76 9.15
C LYS A 444 1.97 20.48 9.90
N LEU A 445 1.87 21.80 9.76
CA LEU A 445 0.80 22.60 10.36
C LEU A 445 -0.55 22.35 9.67
N MET A 446 -0.54 22.10 8.36
CA MET A 446 -1.73 21.65 7.62
C MET A 446 -2.21 20.26 8.07
N GLU A 447 -1.29 19.34 8.35
CA GLU A 447 -1.60 18.03 8.93
C GLU A 447 -2.22 18.16 10.32
N TRP A 448 -1.64 19.01 11.17
CA TRP A 448 -2.20 19.32 12.48
C TRP A 448 -3.61 19.90 12.36
N LEU A 449 -3.84 20.81 11.40
CA LEU A 449 -5.18 21.39 11.15
C LEU A 449 -6.17 20.34 10.64
N LYS A 450 -5.74 19.41 9.77
CA LYS A 450 -6.57 18.27 9.29
C LYS A 450 -7.08 17.41 10.46
N ASN A 451 -6.21 17.15 11.43
CA ASN A 451 -6.51 16.29 12.58
C ASN A 451 -7.31 16.99 13.69
N THR A 452 -7.19 18.32 13.81
CA THR A 452 -7.84 19.10 14.89
C THR A 452 -9.11 19.83 14.44
N HIS A 453 -9.11 20.43 13.25
CA HIS A 453 -10.18 21.27 12.70
C HIS A 453 -10.40 21.03 11.20
N ARG A 454 -11.11 19.94 10.89
CA ARG A 454 -11.39 19.53 9.51
C ARG A 454 -12.10 20.61 8.67
N GLU A 455 -13.05 21.35 9.24
CA GLU A 455 -13.77 22.40 8.51
C GLU A 455 -12.85 23.54 8.04
N LYS A 456 -11.94 24.00 8.90
CA LYS A 456 -10.97 25.05 8.55
C LYS A 456 -9.96 24.54 7.51
N TYR A 457 -9.54 23.28 7.64
CA TYR A 457 -8.69 22.61 6.65
C TYR A 457 -9.39 22.55 5.28
N GLU A 458 -10.64 22.06 5.21
CA GLU A 458 -11.39 21.99 3.96
C GLU A 458 -11.66 23.37 3.36
N GLY A 459 -11.91 24.38 4.21
CA GLY A 459 -12.02 25.78 3.80
C GLY A 459 -10.74 26.28 3.11
N LEU A 460 -9.57 26.08 3.73
CA LEU A 460 -8.28 26.43 3.13
C LEU A 460 -8.00 25.68 1.83
N SER A 461 -8.31 24.39 1.77
CA SER A 461 -8.15 23.59 0.54
C SER A 461 -8.99 24.14 -0.61
N ARG A 462 -10.25 24.54 -0.34
CA ARG A 462 -11.12 25.17 -1.35
C ARG A 462 -10.57 26.52 -1.79
N THR A 463 -10.14 27.35 -0.84
CA THR A 463 -9.56 28.67 -1.13
C THR A 463 -8.29 28.55 -1.99
N TYR A 464 -7.40 27.59 -1.67
CA TYR A 464 -6.22 27.30 -2.49
C TYR A 464 -6.61 26.90 -3.93
N VAL A 465 -7.53 25.93 -4.06
CA VAL A 465 -8.00 25.45 -5.36
C VAL A 465 -8.63 26.58 -6.18
N ASP A 466 -9.43 27.44 -5.57
CA ASP A 466 -10.08 28.56 -6.27
C ASP A 466 -9.07 29.61 -6.75
N TYR A 467 -8.04 29.93 -5.96
CA TYR A 467 -6.98 30.86 -6.39
C TYR A 467 -6.09 30.25 -7.48
N MET A 468 -5.66 29.00 -7.29
CA MET A 468 -4.79 28.33 -8.26
C MET A 468 -5.52 28.03 -9.57
N SER A 469 -6.79 27.61 -9.52
CA SER A 469 -7.63 27.42 -10.72
C SER A 469 -7.69 28.70 -11.56
N ARG A 470 -7.90 29.86 -10.95
CA ARG A 470 -7.91 31.16 -11.66
C ARG A 470 -6.56 31.57 -12.23
N LEU A 471 -5.47 31.25 -11.51
CA LEU A 471 -4.10 31.54 -11.97
C LEU A 471 -3.76 30.65 -13.18
N TYR A 472 -3.90 29.34 -13.03
CA TYR A 472 -3.63 28.38 -14.10
C TYR A 472 -4.55 28.55 -15.29
N GLU A 473 -5.85 28.84 -15.09
CA GLU A 473 -6.77 29.11 -16.18
C GLU A 473 -6.27 30.26 -17.07
N ARG A 474 -5.79 31.36 -16.46
CA ARG A 474 -5.22 32.49 -17.20
C ARG A 474 -3.93 32.10 -17.92
N GLU A 475 -2.99 31.49 -17.20
CA GLU A 475 -1.67 31.13 -17.75
C GLU A 475 -1.77 30.12 -18.89
N ILE A 476 -2.64 29.13 -18.76
CA ILE A 476 -2.90 28.11 -19.78
C ILE A 476 -3.56 28.75 -21.00
N LYS A 477 -4.59 29.59 -20.81
CA LYS A 477 -5.23 30.28 -21.93
C LYS A 477 -4.25 31.15 -22.72
N ASP A 478 -3.42 31.94 -22.02
CA ASP A 478 -2.41 32.78 -22.67
C ASP A 478 -1.35 31.94 -23.41
N PHE A 479 -0.89 30.83 -22.80
CA PHE A 479 0.05 29.90 -23.42
C PHE A 479 -0.51 29.24 -24.68
N PHE A 480 -1.74 28.74 -24.62
CA PHE A 480 -2.42 28.14 -25.77
C PHE A 480 -2.71 29.16 -26.87
N GLU A 481 -3.02 30.42 -26.53
CA GLU A 481 -3.22 31.46 -27.54
C GLU A 481 -1.92 31.78 -28.30
N VAL A 482 -0.78 31.84 -27.61
CA VAL A 482 0.53 31.99 -28.26
C VAL A 482 0.83 30.78 -29.15
N ALA A 483 0.52 29.57 -28.70
CA ALA A 483 0.67 28.36 -29.51
C ALA A 483 -0.22 28.40 -30.77
N LYS A 484 -1.49 28.80 -30.63
CA LYS A 484 -2.43 28.97 -31.76
C LYS A 484 -1.91 29.98 -32.78
N ILE A 485 -1.39 31.13 -32.34
CA ILE A 485 -0.79 32.15 -33.22
C ILE A 485 0.43 31.58 -33.96
N LYS A 486 1.32 30.86 -33.27
CA LYS A 486 2.50 30.24 -33.89
C LYS A 486 2.13 29.15 -34.90
N MET A 487 1.09 28.37 -34.61
CA MET A 487 0.58 27.31 -35.51
C MET A 487 -0.14 27.87 -36.73
N ALA A 488 -0.90 28.97 -36.60
CA ALA A 488 -1.64 29.58 -37.71
C ALA A 488 -0.72 30.27 -38.74
N GLY A 489 0.51 30.64 -38.35
CA GLY A 489 1.48 31.30 -39.23
C GLY A 489 1.02 32.69 -39.72
N THR A 490 1.91 33.41 -40.40
CA THR A 490 1.65 34.72 -41.03
C THR A 490 0.80 34.59 -42.31
N SER A 491 -0.20 33.72 -42.33
CA SER A 491 -1.11 33.56 -43.47
C SER A 491 -2.15 34.69 -43.49
N LYS A 492 -1.69 35.90 -43.81
CA LYS A 492 -2.51 37.03 -44.26
C LYS A 492 -2.26 37.29 -45.75
N GLU A 493 -2.31 36.25 -46.58
CA GLU A 493 -2.38 36.44 -48.03
C GLU A 493 -3.20 35.34 -48.73
N ALA A 494 -4.45 35.16 -48.28
CA ALA A 494 -5.47 34.47 -49.06
C ALA A 494 -6.85 35.08 -48.81
N LYS A 495 -7.20 36.06 -49.66
CA LYS A 495 -8.55 36.48 -50.07
C LYS A 495 -9.56 36.80 -48.94
N ASN A 496 -9.70 38.11 -48.70
CA ASN A 496 -10.92 38.75 -48.21
C ASN A 496 -12.14 38.36 -49.06
N LYS A 497 -12.86 37.30 -48.65
CA LYS A 497 -14.30 37.12 -48.85
C LYS A 497 -14.85 36.20 -47.77
N PHE A 498 -15.06 36.72 -46.57
CA PHE A 498 -16.26 36.38 -45.80
C PHE A 498 -16.56 37.47 -44.80
N ALA A 499 -17.67 38.16 -45.07
CA ALA A 499 -18.29 39.14 -44.21
C ALA A 499 -19.09 38.42 -43.10
N THR A 500 -18.92 38.93 -41.88
CA THR A 500 -19.93 39.11 -40.83
C THR A 500 -20.67 37.88 -40.27
N LEU A 501 -20.29 37.51 -39.04
CA LEU A 501 -21.10 36.77 -38.08
C LEU A 501 -22.45 37.46 -37.82
N PRO A 502 -23.55 36.72 -37.55
CA PRO A 502 -24.82 37.31 -37.21
C PRO A 502 -24.82 37.76 -35.73
N ARG A 503 -25.03 39.05 -35.50
CA ARG A 503 -25.34 39.61 -34.18
C ARG A 503 -26.87 39.53 -33.99
N LYS A 504 -27.30 38.80 -32.96
CA LYS A 504 -28.66 38.86 -32.42
C LYS A 504 -28.94 40.28 -31.94
N GLU A 505 -30.04 40.88 -32.38
CA GLU A 505 -30.90 41.68 -31.50
C GLU A 505 -32.30 41.84 -32.10
N SER A 506 -33.20 42.15 -31.19
CA SER A 506 -34.64 41.99 -31.18
C SER A 506 -35.42 43.09 -31.91
N THR A 507 -36.64 42.71 -32.30
CA THR A 507 -37.88 43.52 -32.38
C THR A 507 -38.04 44.64 -33.42
N LEU A 508 -39.14 44.45 -34.18
CA LEU A 508 -40.14 45.44 -34.64
C LEU A 508 -39.86 46.29 -35.90
N LYS A 509 -40.50 45.85 -36.99
CA LYS A 509 -41.39 46.60 -37.93
C LYS A 509 -41.02 48.06 -38.27
N GLN A 510 -40.67 48.32 -39.53
CA GLN A 510 -41.53 49.00 -40.53
C GLN A 510 -40.76 49.27 -41.84
N GLU A 511 -41.46 49.00 -42.95
CA GLU A 511 -41.19 49.43 -44.34
C GLU A 511 -41.34 50.96 -44.54
N PRO A 512 -41.26 51.54 -45.77
CA PRO A 512 -40.45 51.29 -46.97
C PRO A 512 -39.86 52.61 -47.54
N GLU A 513 -39.37 52.57 -48.79
CA GLU A 513 -39.15 53.62 -49.81
C GLU A 513 -37.68 53.79 -50.21
N SER A 514 -37.31 54.02 -51.46
CA SER A 514 -37.91 53.79 -52.78
C SER A 514 -36.82 54.12 -53.83
N LEU A 515 -37.05 53.65 -55.06
CA LEU A 515 -36.62 54.27 -56.34
C LEU A 515 -35.20 54.04 -56.89
N HIS A 516 -35.22 53.16 -57.91
CA HIS A 516 -34.78 53.37 -59.29
C HIS A 516 -33.29 53.51 -59.61
N GLY A 517 -32.85 52.63 -60.52
CA GLY A 517 -32.63 53.13 -61.89
C GLY A 517 -31.47 52.51 -62.67
N SER A 518 -31.84 51.58 -63.56
CA SER A 518 -31.35 51.48 -64.94
C SER A 518 -30.13 50.60 -65.28
N SER A 519 -30.49 49.51 -65.97
CA SER A 519 -30.08 49.15 -67.34
C SER A 519 -28.73 48.50 -67.63
N GLY A 520 -28.82 47.38 -68.36
CA GLY A 520 -27.79 46.95 -69.32
C GLY A 520 -27.60 45.45 -69.46
N LYS A 521 -28.51 44.75 -70.16
CA LYS A 521 -28.20 43.45 -70.79
C LYS A 521 -27.31 43.68 -72.02
N LEU A 522 -26.39 42.76 -72.33
CA LEU A 522 -26.36 41.92 -73.55
C LEU A 522 -24.94 41.39 -73.91
N THR A 523 -24.90 40.08 -74.21
CA THR A 523 -24.18 39.38 -75.29
C THR A 523 -22.65 39.27 -75.33
N GLY A 524 -22.18 38.06 -75.69
CA GLY A 524 -21.04 37.91 -76.61
C GLY A 524 -20.01 36.84 -76.25
N SER A 525 -20.06 35.71 -76.96
CA SER A 525 -19.13 34.59 -76.91
C SER A 525 -17.79 34.82 -77.65
N THR A 526 -16.98 33.76 -77.69
CA THR A 526 -15.81 33.45 -78.57
C THR A 526 -14.44 33.85 -77.99
N SER A 527 -13.31 33.16 -78.15
CA SER A 527 -12.95 31.82 -78.67
C SER A 527 -11.45 31.58 -78.40
N SER A 528 -11.07 30.33 -78.15
CA SER A 528 -9.86 29.57 -78.55
C SER A 528 -8.53 30.30 -78.88
N LEU A 529 -7.38 29.78 -78.40
CA LEU A 529 -6.28 29.25 -79.25
C LEU A 529 -5.14 28.59 -78.45
N ASN A 530 -4.58 27.54 -79.04
CA ASN A 530 -3.46 26.68 -78.63
C ASN A 530 -2.10 27.39 -78.60
N LYS A 531 -1.12 26.87 -77.82
CA LYS A 531 0.28 26.77 -78.30
C LYS A 531 1.09 25.67 -77.57
N LEU A 532 1.83 24.92 -78.38
CA LEU A 532 2.70 23.76 -78.09
C LEU A 532 4.17 24.18 -77.86
N THR A 533 4.90 23.29 -77.16
CA THR A 533 6.36 22.94 -77.27
C THR A 533 7.39 23.99 -76.82
N VAL A 534 8.49 23.68 -76.13
CA VAL A 534 9.63 22.82 -76.55
C VAL A 534 10.53 22.46 -75.33
N GLN A 535 10.97 21.20 -75.24
CA GLN A 535 12.15 20.75 -74.47
C GLN A 535 13.44 21.06 -75.26
N GLY A 536 14.49 21.50 -74.57
CA GLY A 536 15.84 21.65 -75.12
C GLY A 536 16.91 21.26 -74.11
N SER A 537 17.80 20.36 -74.53
CA SER A 537 18.86 19.72 -73.74
C SER A 537 20.22 20.45 -73.79
N ASN A 538 21.02 20.25 -72.74
CA ASN A 538 22.50 20.31 -72.60
C ASN A 538 23.27 21.63 -72.78
N SER A 539 23.98 22.08 -71.73
CA SER A 539 25.45 22.27 -71.74
C SER A 539 26.04 22.60 -70.35
N ARG A 540 27.28 22.10 -70.13
CA ARG A 540 28.13 22.23 -68.93
C ARG A 540 28.68 23.65 -68.75
N ARG A 541 28.72 24.18 -67.52
CA ARG A 541 29.87 24.94 -66.96
C ARG A 541 29.72 25.24 -65.47
N SER A 542 30.73 24.88 -64.67
CA SER A 542 30.94 25.34 -63.28
C SER A 542 31.20 26.84 -63.23
N GLN A 543 30.67 27.54 -62.20
CA GLN A 543 31.44 28.14 -61.10
C GLN A 543 30.56 29.01 -60.16
N SER A 544 30.67 28.68 -58.85
CA SER A 544 30.68 29.52 -57.64
C SER A 544 29.52 30.48 -57.27
N SER A 545 28.88 30.12 -56.15
CA SER A 545 28.46 30.93 -54.97
C SER A 545 27.67 32.24 -55.18
N SER A 546 26.41 32.27 -54.72
CA SER A 546 25.93 33.09 -53.57
C SER A 546 24.39 33.15 -53.46
N LEU A 547 23.89 32.75 -52.28
CA LEU A 547 22.86 33.40 -51.46
C LEU A 547 21.51 33.91 -52.04
N LEU A 548 20.97 33.43 -53.16
CA LEU A 548 19.61 33.81 -53.59
C LEU A 548 18.83 32.69 -54.32
N ASP A 549 18.83 31.46 -53.79
CA ASP A 549 18.01 30.35 -54.31
C ASP A 549 16.90 29.96 -53.32
N MET A 550 15.93 30.86 -53.15
CA MET A 550 14.67 30.63 -52.42
C MET A 550 13.49 30.91 -53.35
N GLY A 551 13.57 30.43 -54.58
CA GLY A 551 12.62 30.77 -55.65
C GLY A 551 11.84 29.60 -56.23
N ASN A 552 12.10 28.36 -55.83
CA ASN A 552 11.50 27.21 -56.54
C ASN A 552 11.25 25.98 -55.64
N MET A 553 10.67 26.19 -54.45
CA MET A 553 10.10 25.08 -53.68
C MET A 553 8.74 24.69 -54.27
N SER A 554 8.53 23.40 -54.51
CA SER A 554 7.23 22.88 -54.93
C SER A 554 6.18 23.15 -53.85
N ALA A 555 4.90 23.30 -54.22
CA ALA A 555 3.81 23.47 -53.25
C ALA A 555 3.77 22.32 -52.21
N SER A 556 4.17 21.12 -52.62
CA SER A 556 4.31 19.95 -51.74
C SER A 556 5.39 20.12 -50.66
N ASP A 557 6.51 20.78 -50.96
CA ASP A 557 7.64 20.94 -50.03
C ASP A 557 7.37 22.00 -48.96
N LEU A 558 6.63 23.06 -49.35
CA LEU A 558 6.15 24.09 -48.43
C LEU A 558 5.16 23.49 -47.41
N ASP A 559 4.22 22.66 -47.88
CA ASP A 559 3.25 21.98 -47.02
C ASP A 559 3.94 21.02 -46.02
N VAL A 560 5.00 20.32 -46.43
CA VAL A 560 5.77 19.45 -45.53
C VAL A 560 6.48 20.28 -44.45
N ALA A 561 7.09 21.41 -44.81
CA ALA A 561 7.75 22.29 -43.84
C ALA A 561 6.76 22.84 -42.80
N ASP A 562 5.58 23.30 -43.22
CA ASP A 562 4.54 23.80 -42.32
C ASP A 562 3.98 22.70 -41.40
N ARG A 563 3.83 21.46 -41.90
CA ARG A 563 3.44 20.30 -41.08
C ARG A 563 4.49 19.97 -40.03
N THR A 564 5.78 20.00 -40.37
CA THR A 564 6.85 19.75 -39.38
C THR A 564 6.93 20.85 -38.31
N LYS A 565 6.60 22.09 -38.69
CA LYS A 565 6.49 23.21 -37.74
C LYS A 565 5.32 22.99 -36.78
N PHE A 566 4.16 22.56 -37.28
CA PHE A 566 3.03 22.20 -36.43
C PHE A 566 3.39 21.09 -35.45
N ASP A 567 4.00 20.00 -35.91
CA ASP A 567 4.43 18.86 -35.08
C ASP A 567 5.33 19.32 -33.91
N LYS A 568 6.33 20.16 -34.20
CA LYS A 568 7.23 20.72 -33.17
C LYS A 568 6.49 21.56 -32.13
N ILE A 569 5.55 22.41 -32.56
CA ILE A 569 4.81 23.27 -31.63
C ILE A 569 3.86 22.42 -30.77
N PHE A 570 3.19 21.43 -31.37
CA PHE A 570 2.27 20.55 -30.66
C PHE A 570 2.99 19.69 -29.63
N GLU A 571 4.15 19.13 -29.98
CA GLU A 571 5.00 18.40 -29.05
C GLU A 571 5.48 19.28 -27.89
N GLN A 572 5.89 20.52 -28.19
CA GLN A 572 6.32 21.47 -27.16
C GLN A 572 5.18 21.81 -26.20
N VAL A 573 3.95 21.96 -26.69
CA VAL A 573 2.76 22.17 -25.85
C VAL A 573 2.56 20.99 -24.89
N LEU A 574 2.61 19.75 -25.38
CA LEU A 574 2.39 18.57 -24.54
C LEU A 574 3.54 18.36 -23.52
N SER A 575 4.78 18.56 -23.95
CA SER A 575 5.99 18.42 -23.13
C SER A 575 6.07 19.43 -21.98
N GLU A 576 5.46 20.61 -22.12
CA GLU A 576 5.40 21.62 -21.04
C GLU A 576 4.24 21.38 -20.07
N LEU A 577 3.12 20.80 -20.53
CA LEU A 577 1.94 20.55 -19.69
C LEU A 577 2.15 19.40 -18.71
N GLU A 578 2.82 18.34 -19.15
CA GLU A 578 3.09 17.14 -18.33
C GLU A 578 3.85 17.45 -17.02
N PRO A 579 5.04 18.08 -17.04
CA PRO A 579 5.77 18.39 -15.82
C PRO A 579 5.04 19.41 -14.93
N LEU A 580 4.23 20.31 -15.51
CA LEU A 580 3.41 21.25 -14.74
C LEU A 580 2.35 20.52 -13.92
N CYS A 581 1.61 19.61 -14.55
CA CYS A 581 0.57 18.82 -13.89
C CYS A 581 1.17 17.89 -12.82
N LEU A 582 2.28 17.22 -13.13
CA LEU A 582 2.94 16.32 -12.18
C LEU A 582 3.50 17.07 -10.96
N ALA A 583 4.10 18.25 -11.16
CA ALA A 583 4.60 19.07 -10.06
C ALA A 583 3.48 19.54 -9.13
N GLU A 584 2.33 19.99 -9.68
CA GLU A 584 1.18 20.39 -8.88
C GLU A 584 0.54 19.20 -8.15
N GLN A 585 0.43 18.04 -8.81
CA GLN A 585 -0.09 16.82 -8.18
C GLN A 585 0.78 16.36 -7.00
N ASP A 586 2.11 16.38 -7.15
CA ASP A 586 3.07 16.07 -6.09
C ASP A 586 2.97 17.07 -4.94
N PHE A 587 2.87 18.38 -5.25
CA PHE A 587 2.66 19.42 -4.25
C PHE A 587 1.37 19.20 -3.45
N ILE A 588 0.23 19.01 -4.11
CA ILE A 588 -1.06 18.80 -3.44
C ILE A 588 -0.98 17.58 -2.53
N SER A 589 -0.39 16.48 -3.01
CA SER A 589 -0.25 15.25 -2.24
C SER A 589 0.61 15.46 -0.97
N LYS A 590 1.71 16.20 -1.08
CA LYS A 590 2.64 16.49 0.03
C LYS A 590 2.12 17.54 1.01
N PHE A 591 1.51 18.62 0.53
CA PHE A 591 1.07 19.75 1.34
C PHE A 591 -0.23 19.43 2.10
N PHE A 592 -1.19 18.77 1.44
CA PHE A 592 -2.46 18.37 2.05
C PHE A 592 -2.42 16.99 2.72
N LYS A 593 -1.27 16.30 2.67
CA LYS A 593 -1.08 14.95 3.25
C LYS A 593 -2.19 13.98 2.82
N LEU A 594 -2.38 13.90 1.51
CA LEU A 594 -3.39 13.04 0.86
C LEU A 594 -2.78 11.73 0.32
N GLN A 595 -1.52 11.45 0.65
CA GLN A 595 -0.85 10.22 0.29
C GLN A 595 -0.03 9.72 1.48
N GLN A 596 -0.55 8.72 2.21
CA GLN A 596 0.29 7.94 3.11
C GLN A 596 1.31 7.17 2.26
N HIS A 597 2.59 7.46 2.49
CA HIS A 597 3.68 6.68 1.91
C HIS A 597 3.54 5.23 2.41
N GLN A 598 3.19 4.30 1.52
CA GLN A 598 3.43 2.88 1.78
C GLN A 598 4.92 2.75 2.07
N THR A 599 5.26 2.52 3.33
CA THR A 599 6.61 2.13 3.71
C THR A 599 6.81 0.74 3.12
N VAL A 600 7.52 0.70 1.99
CA VAL A 600 7.93 -0.54 1.33
C VAL A 600 8.82 -1.31 2.31
N MET A 601 8.28 -2.35 2.94
CA MET A 601 9.12 -3.44 3.45
C MET A 601 9.56 -4.31 2.25
N PRO A 602 10.82 -4.79 2.20
CA PRO A 602 11.27 -5.62 1.10
C PRO A 602 10.57 -6.99 1.13
N PRO A 603 10.19 -7.58 -0.03
CA PRO A 603 9.63 -8.93 -0.07
C PRO A 603 10.74 -9.96 0.17
N LEU A 604 10.56 -10.79 1.21
CA LEU A 604 11.33 -12.02 1.37
C LEU A 604 10.72 -13.12 0.50
N ALA A 605 11.55 -13.62 -0.42
CA ALA A 605 11.56 -14.93 -1.07
C ALA A 605 10.25 -15.73 -1.20
N GLN A 606 9.84 -15.93 -2.46
CA GLN A 606 9.01 -17.08 -2.87
C GLN A 606 9.75 -18.40 -2.60
N PRO A 607 9.00 -19.50 -2.46
CA PRO A 607 9.17 -20.55 -3.46
C PRO A 607 7.85 -20.94 -4.14
N GLU A 608 8.02 -21.49 -5.33
CA GLU A 608 7.02 -21.84 -6.33
C GLU A 608 6.22 -23.11 -5.99
N THR A 609 5.09 -23.22 -6.72
CA THR A 609 4.34 -24.41 -7.18
C THR A 609 3.64 -25.32 -6.17
N GLU A 610 2.30 -25.40 -6.26
CA GLU A 610 1.57 -26.53 -6.87
C GLU A 610 0.08 -26.17 -7.07
N GLU A 611 -0.46 -26.50 -8.25
CA GLU A 611 -1.89 -26.46 -8.58
C GLU A 611 -2.57 -27.77 -8.18
N LEU A 612 -3.75 -27.73 -7.53
CA LEU A 612 -4.94 -28.52 -7.92
C LEU A 612 -6.19 -28.18 -7.06
N ASP A 613 -7.20 -27.61 -7.74
CA ASP A 613 -8.65 -27.87 -7.70
C ASP A 613 -9.51 -27.89 -6.40
N GLY A 614 -10.73 -27.33 -6.51
CA GLY A 614 -11.91 -27.91 -5.85
C GLY A 614 -12.57 -27.22 -4.65
N SER A 615 -13.29 -26.11 -4.89
CA SER A 615 -14.64 -25.79 -4.37
C SER A 615 -14.97 -25.67 -2.86
N THR A 616 -15.74 -24.61 -2.59
CA THR A 616 -16.62 -24.29 -1.43
C THR A 616 -16.00 -23.69 -0.16
N ALA A 617 -16.07 -22.36 -0.05
CA ALA A 617 -16.24 -21.68 1.24
C ALA A 617 -16.89 -20.29 1.08
N SER A 618 -17.87 -20.05 1.95
CA SER A 618 -18.69 -18.85 2.13
C SER A 618 -17.89 -17.54 2.10
N ARG A 619 -18.28 -16.61 1.21
CA ARG A 619 -17.77 -15.23 1.18
C ARG A 619 -18.36 -14.43 2.34
N ILE A 620 -17.61 -14.34 3.43
CA ILE A 620 -17.64 -13.20 4.35
C ILE A 620 -16.83 -12.08 3.66
N PRO A 621 -17.38 -10.85 3.46
CA PRO A 621 -16.62 -9.77 2.83
C PRO A 621 -15.60 -9.19 3.83
N PRO A 622 -14.34 -8.90 3.43
CA PRO A 622 -13.48 -8.05 4.22
C PRO A 622 -13.88 -6.59 3.96
N GLN A 623 -14.75 -6.04 4.80
CA GLN A 623 -14.87 -4.59 4.97
C GLN A 623 -13.75 -4.13 5.91
N ASN A 624 -12.79 -3.34 5.42
CA ASN A 624 -12.84 -1.86 5.53
C ASN A 624 -11.49 -1.15 5.27
N ASP A 625 -10.37 -1.86 5.05
CA ASP A 625 -9.06 -1.18 4.94
C ASP A 625 -8.73 -0.57 3.56
N HIS A 626 -9.44 -0.95 2.49
CA HIS A 626 -9.19 -0.39 1.15
C HIS A 626 -9.95 0.92 0.83
N ARG A 627 -10.94 1.32 1.63
CA ARG A 627 -11.76 2.52 1.32
C ARG A 627 -11.07 3.85 1.68
N HIS A 628 -10.20 3.88 2.69
CA HIS A 628 -9.53 5.11 3.09
C HIS A 628 -8.44 5.55 2.10
N SER A 629 -7.68 4.62 1.51
CA SER A 629 -6.65 4.94 0.52
C SER A 629 -7.22 5.41 -0.82
N SER A 630 -8.39 4.89 -1.26
CA SER A 630 -9.02 5.35 -2.51
C SER A 630 -9.57 6.77 -2.36
N SER A 631 -10.19 7.09 -1.21
CA SER A 631 -10.82 8.39 -0.97
C SER A 631 -9.84 9.57 -0.98
N GLU A 632 -8.58 9.38 -0.55
CA GLU A 632 -7.59 10.46 -0.56
C GLU A 632 -7.02 10.70 -1.97
N LYS A 633 -6.77 9.64 -2.74
CA LYS A 633 -6.40 9.75 -4.16
C LYS A 633 -7.51 10.38 -4.99
N ASP A 634 -8.77 10.03 -4.70
CA ASP A 634 -9.94 10.65 -5.33
C ASP A 634 -10.03 12.15 -5.04
N MET A 635 -9.65 12.58 -3.83
CA MET A 635 -9.59 14.00 -3.47
C MET A 635 -8.51 14.74 -4.26
N VAL A 636 -7.30 14.17 -4.39
CA VAL A 636 -6.23 14.75 -5.22
C VAL A 636 -6.72 14.92 -6.66
N ARG A 637 -7.38 13.89 -7.22
CA ARG A 637 -7.96 13.94 -8.57
C ARG A 637 -9.03 15.01 -8.70
N LEU A 638 -9.91 15.17 -7.72
CA LEU A 638 -10.94 16.22 -7.70
C LEU A 638 -10.32 17.63 -7.67
N MET A 639 -9.29 17.84 -6.86
CA MET A 639 -8.57 19.11 -6.79
C MET A 639 -7.86 19.42 -8.11
N MET A 640 -7.16 18.43 -8.69
CA MET A 640 -6.49 18.58 -9.99
C MET A 640 -7.48 18.89 -11.13
N ASN A 641 -8.61 18.19 -11.19
CA ASN A 641 -9.67 18.47 -12.17
C ASN A 641 -10.17 19.91 -12.10
N LYS A 642 -10.34 20.46 -10.88
CA LYS A 642 -10.82 21.84 -10.72
C LYS A 642 -9.73 22.88 -11.02
N ILE A 643 -8.48 22.59 -10.68
CA ILE A 643 -7.34 23.47 -10.96
C ILE A 643 -7.08 23.56 -12.48
N PHE A 644 -7.09 22.42 -13.17
CA PHE A 644 -6.68 22.31 -14.57
C PHE A 644 -7.85 22.08 -15.54
N GLN A 645 -9.07 22.47 -15.17
CA GLN A 645 -10.27 22.31 -16.00
C GLN A 645 -10.17 22.93 -17.41
N SER A 646 -9.30 23.93 -17.58
CA SER A 646 -9.08 24.60 -18.87
C SER A 646 -8.24 23.78 -19.86
N ILE A 647 -7.38 22.85 -19.39
CA ILE A 647 -6.46 22.11 -20.26
C ILE A 647 -7.21 21.33 -21.34
N GLU A 648 -8.24 20.57 -20.95
CA GLU A 648 -9.03 19.77 -21.90
C GLU A 648 -9.71 20.66 -22.95
N THR A 649 -10.27 21.80 -22.52
CA THR A 649 -10.97 22.74 -23.41
C THR A 649 -10.00 23.39 -24.39
N GLU A 650 -8.84 23.85 -23.92
CA GLU A 650 -7.84 24.51 -24.76
C GLU A 650 -7.12 23.55 -25.70
N LEU A 651 -6.82 22.32 -25.27
CA LEU A 651 -6.29 21.26 -26.14
C LEU A 651 -7.27 20.94 -27.28
N ASN A 652 -8.55 20.74 -26.97
CA ASN A 652 -9.57 20.50 -27.99
C ASN A 652 -9.70 21.71 -28.95
N SER A 653 -9.58 22.94 -28.45
CA SER A 653 -9.55 24.15 -29.28
C SER A 653 -8.33 24.19 -30.22
N LEU A 654 -7.15 23.83 -29.72
CA LEU A 654 -5.91 23.75 -30.51
C LEU A 654 -6.00 22.67 -31.59
N ILE A 655 -6.53 21.49 -31.25
CA ILE A 655 -6.75 20.37 -32.18
C ILE A 655 -7.74 20.78 -33.28
N ALA A 656 -8.81 21.49 -32.94
CA ALA A 656 -9.78 21.98 -33.92
C ALA A 656 -9.16 23.02 -34.87
N LEU A 657 -8.24 23.86 -34.38
CA LEU A 657 -7.47 24.78 -35.23
C LEU A 657 -6.53 24.00 -36.16
N GLY A 658 -5.80 23.01 -35.64
CA GLY A 658 -4.93 22.15 -36.43
C GLY A 658 -5.67 21.44 -37.59
N ASP A 659 -6.83 20.84 -37.29
CA ASP A 659 -7.71 20.20 -38.30
C ASP A 659 -8.22 21.20 -39.35
N LYS A 660 -8.44 22.46 -38.96
CA LYS A 660 -8.88 23.53 -39.87
C LYS A 660 -7.77 24.02 -40.79
N ILE A 661 -6.52 24.03 -40.33
CA ILE A 661 -5.35 24.43 -41.13
C ILE A 661 -5.05 23.33 -42.16
N ASP A 662 -4.86 22.09 -41.71
CA ASP A 662 -4.70 20.92 -42.57
C ASP A 662 -5.19 19.67 -41.84
N SER A 663 -6.06 18.90 -42.50
CA SER A 663 -6.59 17.63 -41.98
C SER A 663 -5.49 16.59 -41.72
N PHE A 664 -4.37 16.64 -42.43
CA PHE A 664 -3.24 15.73 -42.21
C PHE A 664 -2.51 15.97 -40.89
N HIS A 665 -2.68 17.12 -40.23
CA HIS A 665 -2.18 17.31 -38.87
C HIS A 665 -2.74 16.29 -37.87
N SER A 666 -3.91 15.70 -38.17
CA SER A 666 -4.50 14.63 -37.34
C SER A 666 -3.62 13.38 -37.21
N LEU A 667 -2.77 13.08 -38.21
CA LEU A 667 -1.78 11.99 -38.16
C LEU A 667 -0.74 12.25 -37.06
N TYR A 668 -0.13 13.44 -37.09
CA TYR A 668 0.86 13.87 -36.11
C TYR A 668 0.25 13.93 -34.71
N MET A 669 -0.92 14.57 -34.57
CA MET A 669 -1.62 14.67 -33.29
C MET A 669 -1.92 13.29 -32.71
N LEU A 670 -2.32 12.30 -33.52
CA LEU A 670 -2.63 10.96 -33.05
C LEU A 670 -1.40 10.26 -32.46
N VAL A 671 -0.25 10.35 -33.13
CA VAL A 671 0.99 9.72 -32.65
C VAL A 671 1.49 10.41 -31.39
N LYS A 672 1.62 11.74 -31.39
CA LYS A 672 2.13 12.51 -30.25
C LYS A 672 1.24 12.39 -29.01
N MET A 673 -0.07 12.56 -29.18
CA MET A 673 -1.01 12.44 -28.06
C MET A 673 -1.04 11.01 -27.50
N SER A 674 -0.97 9.97 -28.36
CA SER A 674 -0.92 8.58 -27.89
C SER A 674 0.32 8.33 -27.02
N HIS A 675 1.49 8.83 -27.44
CA HIS A 675 2.73 8.65 -26.70
C HIS A 675 2.69 9.32 -25.31
N HIS A 676 2.15 10.54 -25.21
CA HIS A 676 1.98 11.22 -23.92
C HIS A 676 0.93 10.54 -23.03
N VAL A 677 -0.15 10.00 -23.60
CA VAL A 677 -1.11 9.19 -22.83
C VAL A 677 -0.45 7.93 -22.27
N TRP A 678 0.32 7.21 -23.08
CA TRP A 678 1.02 6.00 -22.64
C TRP A 678 2.05 6.30 -21.54
N THR A 679 2.79 7.40 -21.69
CA THR A 679 3.74 7.87 -20.66
C THR A 679 3.02 8.19 -19.35
N ALA A 680 1.86 8.86 -19.40
CA ALA A 680 1.04 9.15 -18.22
C ALA A 680 0.40 7.89 -17.60
N GLU A 681 -0.05 6.93 -18.42
CA GLU A 681 -0.59 5.64 -17.96
C GLU A 681 0.46 4.80 -17.24
N ASN A 682 1.71 4.80 -17.69
CA ASN A 682 2.80 4.09 -17.03
C ASN A 682 3.14 4.64 -15.63
N VAL A 683 2.91 5.94 -15.39
CA VAL A 683 3.14 6.56 -14.08
C VAL A 683 2.00 6.20 -13.11
N ASP A 684 0.76 6.45 -13.50
CA ASP A 684 -0.44 6.01 -12.77
C ASP A 684 -1.67 6.03 -13.71
N PRO A 685 -2.27 4.86 -14.03
CA PRO A 685 -3.43 4.77 -14.92
C PRO A 685 -4.65 5.56 -14.43
N ALA A 686 -4.77 5.79 -13.12
CA ALA A 686 -5.87 6.54 -12.53
C ALA A 686 -5.53 8.03 -12.31
N SER A 687 -4.39 8.51 -12.81
CA SER A 687 -3.97 9.90 -12.68
C SER A 687 -4.89 10.86 -13.43
N PHE A 688 -4.91 12.12 -12.96
CA PHE A 688 -5.59 13.22 -13.65
C PHE A 688 -5.10 13.35 -15.09
N LEU A 689 -3.79 13.38 -15.30
CA LEU A 689 -3.19 13.61 -16.62
C LEU A 689 -3.56 12.50 -17.61
N SER A 690 -3.47 11.22 -17.19
CA SER A 690 -3.89 10.08 -18.02
C SER A 690 -5.36 10.20 -18.46
N THR A 691 -6.25 10.51 -17.51
CA THR A 691 -7.68 10.65 -17.82
C THR A 691 -7.95 11.81 -18.79
N THR A 692 -7.36 12.97 -18.55
CA THR A 692 -7.57 14.17 -19.37
C THR A 692 -6.98 14.01 -20.78
N LEU A 693 -5.74 13.54 -20.90
CA LEU A 693 -5.13 13.29 -22.20
C LEU A 693 -5.84 12.16 -22.95
N GLY A 694 -6.30 11.12 -22.24
CA GLY A 694 -7.12 10.05 -22.80
C GLY A 694 -8.43 10.55 -23.42
N ASN A 695 -9.16 11.45 -22.73
CA ASN A 695 -10.36 12.09 -23.28
C ASN A 695 -10.06 12.89 -24.55
N VAL A 696 -8.98 13.67 -24.55
CA VAL A 696 -8.54 14.46 -25.72
C VAL A 696 -8.11 13.54 -26.87
N LEU A 697 -7.44 12.43 -26.58
CA LEU A 697 -7.03 11.44 -27.58
C LEU A 697 -8.22 10.84 -28.32
N VAL A 698 -9.37 10.66 -27.67
CA VAL A 698 -10.60 10.23 -28.36
C VAL A 698 -11.03 11.27 -29.40
N THR A 699 -10.93 12.57 -29.11
CA THR A 699 -11.23 13.63 -30.08
C THR A 699 -10.23 13.62 -31.24
N VAL A 700 -8.93 13.48 -30.96
CA VAL A 700 -7.90 13.36 -32.00
C VAL A 700 -8.18 12.17 -32.92
N LYS A 701 -8.52 11.01 -32.34
CA LYS A 701 -8.87 9.79 -33.09
C LYS A 701 -10.10 10.00 -33.98
N ARG A 702 -11.13 10.73 -33.52
CA ARG A 702 -12.28 11.11 -34.36
C ARG A 702 -11.88 12.01 -35.52
N ASN A 703 -10.95 12.95 -35.31
CA ASN A 703 -10.44 13.80 -36.39
C ASN A 703 -9.61 13.01 -37.40
N PHE A 704 -8.80 12.04 -36.94
CA PHE A 704 -8.11 11.10 -37.82
C PHE A 704 -9.10 10.30 -38.67
N ASP A 705 -10.11 9.66 -38.07
CA ASP A 705 -11.14 8.93 -38.80
C ASP A 705 -11.86 9.85 -39.83
N LYS A 706 -12.13 11.10 -39.46
CA LYS A 706 -12.72 12.12 -40.33
C LYS A 706 -11.79 12.49 -41.49
N CYS A 707 -10.48 12.61 -41.26
CA CYS A 707 -9.48 12.85 -42.31
C CYS A 707 -9.48 11.70 -43.32
N ILE A 708 -9.42 10.45 -42.86
CA ILE A 708 -9.45 9.25 -43.73
C ILE A 708 -10.75 9.18 -44.54
N LEU A 709 -11.91 9.42 -43.92
CA LEU A 709 -13.18 9.48 -44.64
C LEU A 709 -13.24 10.65 -45.63
N GLY A 710 -12.61 11.78 -45.29
CA GLY A 710 -12.47 12.93 -46.18
C GLY A 710 -11.67 12.58 -47.43
N GLN A 711 -10.55 11.87 -47.28
CA GLN A 711 -9.76 11.36 -48.39
C GLN A 711 -10.59 10.43 -49.29
N ILE A 712 -11.29 9.45 -48.71
CA ILE A 712 -12.15 8.53 -49.49
C ILE A 712 -13.22 9.30 -50.30
N ARG A 713 -13.89 10.29 -49.69
CA ARG A 713 -14.88 11.12 -50.40
C ARG A 713 -14.27 11.93 -51.53
N GLN A 714 -13.07 12.49 -51.33
CA GLN A 714 -12.37 13.20 -52.39
C GLN A 714 -12.11 12.28 -53.58
N MET A 715 -11.75 11.00 -53.34
CA MET A 715 -11.57 10.00 -54.40
C MET A 715 -12.87 9.72 -55.17
N GLU A 716 -14.00 9.62 -54.46
CA GLU A 716 -15.33 9.35 -55.05
C GLU A 716 -15.87 10.50 -55.91
N GLU A 717 -15.50 11.74 -55.58
CA GLU A 717 -15.94 12.97 -56.24
C GLU A 717 -15.14 13.31 -57.51
N VAL A 718 -13.97 12.68 -57.72
CA VAL A 718 -13.15 12.89 -58.92
C VAL A 718 -13.93 12.47 -60.17
N LYS A 719 -14.21 13.45 -61.03
CA LYS A 719 -14.80 13.23 -62.36
C LYS A 719 -13.76 13.46 -63.43
N ILE A 720 -13.61 12.51 -64.33
CA ILE A 720 -12.61 12.59 -65.40
C ILE A 720 -13.19 13.30 -66.63
N PRO A 721 -12.44 14.21 -67.28
CA PRO A 721 -12.88 14.84 -68.51
C PRO A 721 -13.02 13.80 -69.63
N LYS A 722 -14.22 13.69 -70.23
CA LYS A 722 -14.51 12.73 -71.32
C LYS A 722 -13.65 12.89 -72.59
N LYS A 723 -12.89 13.99 -72.71
CA LYS A 723 -12.13 14.36 -73.93
C LYS A 723 -10.62 14.11 -73.83
N THR A 724 -10.09 13.88 -72.63
CA THR A 724 -8.65 13.72 -72.40
C THR A 724 -8.26 12.24 -72.31
N LYS A 725 -6.99 11.94 -72.61
CA LYS A 725 -6.41 10.63 -72.32
C LYS A 725 -6.37 10.47 -70.80
N VAL A 726 -6.77 9.31 -70.31
CA VAL A 726 -6.71 8.94 -68.89
C VAL A 726 -5.42 8.15 -68.67
N GLY A 727 -4.55 8.66 -67.79
CA GLY A 727 -3.33 7.99 -67.34
C GLY A 727 -3.44 7.56 -65.87
N ILE A 728 -2.36 7.71 -65.11
CA ILE A 728 -2.36 7.51 -63.66
C ILE A 728 -3.33 8.51 -63.03
N LEU A 729 -4.23 8.01 -62.19
CA LEU A 729 -5.28 8.81 -61.60
C LEU A 729 -4.72 9.66 -60.45
N PRO A 730 -5.11 10.95 -60.32
CA PRO A 730 -4.58 11.83 -59.27
C PRO A 730 -4.78 11.31 -57.85
N PHE A 731 -5.84 10.53 -57.61
CA PHE A 731 -6.07 9.94 -56.29
C PHE A 731 -5.18 8.72 -56.01
N VAL A 732 -4.63 8.08 -57.04
CA VAL A 732 -3.65 6.98 -56.90
C VAL A 732 -2.30 7.56 -56.49
N THR A 733 -1.87 8.66 -57.11
CA THR A 733 -0.67 9.39 -56.68
C THR A 733 -0.85 10.04 -55.31
N ALA A 734 -2.03 10.60 -55.01
CA ALA A 734 -2.32 11.13 -53.67
C ALA A 734 -2.28 10.04 -52.58
N PHE A 735 -2.70 8.80 -52.89
CA PHE A 735 -2.56 7.68 -51.97
C PHE A 735 -1.08 7.34 -51.70
N GLU A 736 -0.24 7.38 -52.72
CA GLU A 736 1.21 7.19 -52.58
C GLU A 736 1.85 8.26 -51.68
N GLU A 737 1.57 9.53 -51.93
CA GLU A 737 2.07 10.65 -51.10
C GLU A 737 1.59 10.53 -49.65
N PHE A 738 0.31 10.19 -49.45
CA PHE A 738 -0.24 9.92 -48.13
C PHE A 738 0.46 8.76 -47.44
N ALA A 739 0.70 7.66 -48.16
CA ALA A 739 1.33 6.47 -47.61
C ALA A 739 2.78 6.77 -47.19
N GLU A 740 3.55 7.49 -48.00
CA GLU A 740 4.91 7.92 -47.64
C GLU A 740 4.94 8.78 -46.38
N LEU A 741 4.05 9.77 -46.30
CA LEU A 741 3.94 10.64 -45.14
C LEU A 741 3.55 9.84 -43.88
N ALA A 742 2.53 9.00 -43.98
CA ALA A 742 2.02 8.23 -42.87
C ALA A 742 3.03 7.17 -42.37
N GLU A 743 3.77 6.49 -43.26
CA GLU A 743 4.86 5.58 -42.88
C GLU A 743 6.00 6.31 -42.16
N THR A 744 6.29 7.55 -42.56
CA THR A 744 7.31 8.37 -41.91
C THR A 744 6.90 8.74 -40.48
N ILE A 745 5.63 9.11 -40.28
CA ILE A 745 5.09 9.52 -38.97
C ILE A 745 4.92 8.31 -38.02
N PHE A 746 4.48 7.16 -38.53
CA PHE A 746 4.09 6.00 -37.71
C PHE A 746 5.19 4.94 -37.53
N ARG A 747 6.43 5.20 -37.98
CA ARG A 747 7.54 4.21 -38.00
C ARG A 747 7.74 3.44 -36.68
N ASN A 748 7.47 4.05 -35.52
CA ASN A 748 7.53 3.43 -34.19
C ASN A 748 6.29 3.75 -33.31
N ALA A 749 5.13 4.02 -33.92
CA ALA A 749 3.95 4.46 -33.18
C ALA A 749 3.22 3.29 -32.50
N GLU A 750 2.90 3.44 -31.22
CA GLU A 750 2.18 2.43 -30.41
C GLU A 750 0.79 2.09 -30.98
N ARG A 751 0.12 3.05 -31.64
CA ARG A 751 -1.22 2.88 -32.25
C ARG A 751 -1.19 2.61 -33.75
N ARG A 752 -0.15 1.94 -34.25
CA ARG A 752 -0.03 1.55 -35.66
C ARG A 752 -1.28 0.85 -36.23
N GLY A 753 -1.96 0.04 -35.41
CA GLY A 753 -3.17 -0.68 -35.81
C GLY A 753 -4.35 0.19 -36.24
N ASP A 754 -4.43 1.46 -35.81
CA ASP A 754 -5.45 2.40 -36.31
C ASP A 754 -5.16 2.83 -37.75
N LEU A 755 -3.88 3.01 -38.09
CA LEU A 755 -3.43 3.31 -39.46
C LEU A 755 -3.55 2.09 -40.38
N ASP A 756 -3.25 0.88 -39.90
CA ASP A 756 -3.43 -0.36 -40.68
C ASP A 756 -4.90 -0.53 -41.11
N LYS A 757 -5.85 -0.27 -40.19
CA LYS A 757 -7.28 -0.29 -40.51
C LYS A 757 -7.67 0.80 -41.51
N ALA A 758 -7.03 1.97 -41.44
CA ALA A 758 -7.27 3.06 -42.39
C ALA A 758 -6.72 2.71 -43.79
N TYR A 759 -5.53 2.11 -43.88
CA TYR A 759 -4.94 1.67 -45.14
C TYR A 759 -5.83 0.69 -45.89
N VAL A 760 -6.32 -0.35 -45.22
CA VAL A 760 -7.22 -1.34 -45.83
C VAL A 760 -8.50 -0.68 -46.39
N LYS A 761 -9.02 0.37 -45.73
CA LYS A 761 -10.17 1.11 -46.23
C LYS A 761 -9.82 2.00 -47.43
N LEU A 762 -8.70 2.72 -47.35
CA LEU A 762 -8.24 3.62 -48.41
C LEU A 762 -7.93 2.86 -49.69
N ILE A 763 -7.16 1.78 -49.61
CA ILE A 763 -6.76 1.02 -50.81
C ILE A 763 -7.96 0.36 -51.50
N LYS A 764 -8.95 -0.11 -50.72
CA LYS A 764 -10.21 -0.65 -51.27
C LYS A 764 -11.01 0.43 -51.97
N ALA A 765 -11.08 1.64 -51.39
CA ALA A 765 -11.71 2.78 -52.04
C ALA A 765 -10.97 3.17 -53.33
N VAL A 766 -9.63 3.13 -53.33
CA VAL A 766 -8.83 3.35 -54.55
C VAL A 766 -9.20 2.32 -55.62
N PHE A 767 -9.22 1.02 -55.31
CA PHE A 767 -9.56 -0.04 -56.28
C PHE A 767 -10.94 0.16 -56.90
N VAL A 768 -11.96 0.40 -56.05
CA VAL A 768 -13.34 0.61 -56.51
C VAL A 768 -13.46 1.85 -57.41
N ASN A 769 -12.75 2.93 -57.07
CA ASN A 769 -12.80 4.15 -57.87
C ASN A 769 -11.98 4.06 -59.17
N VAL A 770 -10.85 3.32 -59.19
CA VAL A 770 -10.13 2.99 -60.44
C VAL A 770 -11.07 2.22 -61.38
N GLU A 771 -11.76 1.19 -60.88
CA GLU A 771 -12.71 0.40 -61.65
C GLU A 771 -13.87 1.23 -62.21
N LYS A 772 -14.46 2.09 -61.37
CA LYS A 772 -15.52 3.03 -61.77
C LYS A 772 -15.05 3.95 -62.90
N VAL A 773 -13.88 4.56 -62.73
CA VAL A 773 -13.27 5.45 -63.73
C VAL A 773 -12.98 4.71 -65.04
N ALA A 774 -12.43 3.50 -64.96
CA ALA A 774 -12.12 2.69 -66.14
C ALA A 774 -13.38 2.35 -66.95
N ASN A 775 -14.52 2.15 -66.29
CA ASN A 775 -15.81 1.91 -66.94
C ASN A 775 -16.43 3.19 -67.55
N GLU A 776 -16.13 4.37 -67.01
CA GLU A 776 -16.62 5.66 -67.52
C GLU A 776 -15.75 6.24 -68.67
N SER A 777 -14.55 5.71 -68.87
CA SER A 777 -13.61 6.15 -69.91
C SER A 777 -14.09 5.79 -71.31
N GLN A 778 -14.16 6.79 -72.20
CA GLN A 778 -14.52 6.60 -73.62
C GLN A 778 -13.31 6.64 -74.57
N LYS A 779 -12.21 7.31 -74.18
CA LYS A 779 -11.06 7.57 -75.07
C LYS A 779 -9.91 6.60 -74.86
N THR A 780 -9.64 6.21 -73.62
CA THR A 780 -8.65 5.18 -73.29
C THR A 780 -9.41 3.87 -73.05
N PRO A 781 -8.97 2.72 -73.62
CA PRO A 781 -9.58 1.42 -73.33
C PRO A 781 -9.59 1.11 -71.83
N ARG A 782 -10.66 0.48 -71.35
CA ARG A 782 -10.83 0.09 -69.94
C ARG A 782 -9.62 -0.68 -69.41
N ASP A 783 -9.16 -1.68 -70.16
CA ASP A 783 -8.06 -2.56 -69.73
C ASP A 783 -6.73 -1.80 -69.59
N VAL A 784 -6.50 -0.75 -70.39
CA VAL A 784 -5.30 0.11 -70.27
C VAL A 784 -5.34 0.93 -68.99
N VAL A 785 -6.48 1.57 -68.69
CA VAL A 785 -6.63 2.37 -67.45
C VAL A 785 -6.46 1.49 -66.22
N MET A 786 -7.05 0.30 -66.22
CA MET A 786 -6.89 -0.69 -65.14
C MET A 786 -5.43 -1.12 -65.02
N MET A 787 -4.80 -1.54 -66.13
CA MET A 787 -3.43 -2.03 -66.14
C MET A 787 -2.43 -0.99 -65.60
N GLU A 788 -2.44 0.24 -66.10
CA GLU A 788 -1.49 1.28 -65.66
C GLU A 788 -1.69 1.62 -64.17
N ASN A 789 -2.93 1.84 -63.73
CA ASN A 789 -3.18 2.21 -62.34
C ASN A 789 -2.88 1.07 -61.37
N PHE A 790 -3.22 -0.18 -61.70
CA PHE A 790 -2.88 -1.33 -60.84
C PHE A 790 -1.38 -1.66 -60.85
N HIS A 791 -0.66 -1.36 -61.94
CA HIS A 791 0.79 -1.43 -61.97
C HIS A 791 1.42 -0.42 -61.01
N HIS A 792 1.00 0.85 -61.10
CA HIS A 792 1.48 1.91 -60.20
C HIS A 792 1.22 1.57 -58.75
N ILE A 793 0.00 1.15 -58.41
CA ILE A 793 -0.34 0.73 -57.05
C ILE A 793 0.53 -0.44 -56.60
N PHE A 794 0.75 -1.46 -57.44
CA PHE A 794 1.63 -2.57 -57.12
C PHE A 794 3.09 -2.12 -56.89
N SER A 795 3.59 -1.20 -57.72
CA SER A 795 4.93 -0.61 -57.59
C SER A 795 5.07 0.13 -56.26
N THR A 796 4.13 1.01 -55.94
CA THR A 796 4.08 1.76 -54.68
C THR A 796 4.02 0.84 -53.46
N LEU A 797 3.12 -0.13 -53.43
CA LEU A 797 3.02 -1.09 -52.33
C LEU A 797 4.27 -1.99 -52.20
N SER A 798 4.93 -2.30 -53.31
CA SER A 798 6.19 -3.05 -53.32
C SER A 798 7.36 -2.25 -52.78
N ARG A 799 7.40 -0.94 -53.07
CA ARG A 799 8.42 0.00 -52.63
C ARG A 799 8.31 0.31 -51.15
N LEU A 800 7.09 0.61 -50.67
CA LEU A 800 6.83 0.98 -49.27
C LEU A 800 6.82 -0.23 -48.31
N LYS A 801 6.57 -1.45 -48.81
CA LYS A 801 6.59 -2.71 -48.03
C LYS A 801 5.68 -2.68 -46.79
N ILE A 802 4.45 -2.20 -46.97
CA ILE A 802 3.45 -2.10 -45.90
C ILE A 802 2.84 -3.49 -45.63
N SER A 803 3.15 -4.08 -44.47
CA SER A 803 2.79 -5.47 -44.14
C SER A 803 1.28 -5.75 -44.11
N CYS A 804 0.47 -4.78 -43.67
CA CYS A 804 -0.99 -4.95 -43.59
C CYS A 804 -1.68 -4.96 -44.97
N LEU A 805 -0.97 -4.58 -46.04
CA LEU A 805 -1.48 -4.50 -47.41
C LEU A 805 -0.94 -5.60 -48.34
N ASP A 806 -0.32 -6.65 -47.80
CA ASP A 806 0.25 -7.75 -48.61
C ASP A 806 -0.81 -8.55 -49.38
N ALA A 807 -2.06 -8.58 -48.90
CA ALA A 807 -3.17 -9.21 -49.63
C ALA A 807 -3.56 -8.34 -50.84
N GLU A 808 -3.77 -7.05 -50.62
CA GLU A 808 -4.14 -6.07 -51.65
C GLU A 808 -3.03 -5.86 -52.66
N LYS A 809 -1.75 -5.97 -52.26
CA LYS A 809 -0.61 -5.99 -53.18
C LYS A 809 -0.66 -7.18 -54.14
N ARG A 810 -0.98 -8.38 -53.64
CA ARG A 810 -1.16 -9.58 -54.50
C ARG A 810 -2.36 -9.43 -55.42
N GLU A 811 -3.45 -8.85 -54.93
CA GLU A 811 -4.64 -8.56 -55.73
C GLU A 811 -4.34 -7.54 -56.84
N ALA A 812 -3.62 -6.45 -56.54
CA ALA A 812 -3.20 -5.45 -57.52
C ALA A 812 -2.33 -6.09 -58.62
N LYS A 813 -1.37 -6.94 -58.25
CA LYS A 813 -0.56 -7.70 -59.23
C LYS A 813 -1.41 -8.60 -60.11
N HIS A 814 -2.40 -9.28 -59.53
CA HIS A 814 -3.29 -10.16 -60.26
C HIS A 814 -4.15 -9.36 -61.26
N LYS A 815 -4.81 -8.28 -60.81
CA LYS A 815 -5.60 -7.39 -61.68
C LYS A 815 -4.76 -6.74 -62.78
N TYR A 816 -3.54 -6.30 -62.46
CA TYR A 816 -2.58 -5.81 -63.47
C TYR A 816 -2.32 -6.86 -64.54
N THR A 817 -1.99 -8.10 -64.14
CA THR A 817 -1.66 -9.17 -65.08
C THR A 817 -2.88 -9.58 -65.92
N ASP A 818 -4.05 -9.69 -65.30
CA ASP A 818 -5.29 -10.08 -65.98
C ASP A 818 -5.73 -9.04 -67.02
N HIS A 819 -5.72 -7.75 -66.66
CA HIS A 819 -6.04 -6.68 -67.61
C HIS A 819 -4.95 -6.47 -68.67
N LEU A 820 -3.67 -6.71 -68.35
CA LEU A 820 -2.61 -6.76 -69.36
C LEU A 820 -2.91 -7.85 -70.40
N GLN A 821 -3.23 -9.07 -69.96
CA GLN A 821 -3.56 -10.18 -70.87
C GLN A 821 -4.82 -9.89 -71.68
N SER A 822 -5.89 -9.41 -71.05
CA SER A 822 -7.13 -9.00 -71.74
C SER A 822 -6.87 -7.92 -72.80
N TYR A 823 -6.07 -6.89 -72.47
CA TYR A 823 -5.71 -5.85 -73.42
C TYR A 823 -4.90 -6.39 -74.60
N VAL A 824 -3.93 -7.25 -74.32
CA VAL A 824 -3.07 -7.89 -75.31
C VAL A 824 -3.90 -8.75 -76.27
N ILE A 825 -4.77 -9.62 -75.75
CA ILE A 825 -5.65 -10.49 -76.55
C ILE A 825 -6.61 -9.65 -77.41
N ASN A 826 -7.30 -8.68 -76.81
CA ASN A 826 -8.25 -7.81 -77.52
C ASN A 826 -7.58 -6.97 -78.61
N SER A 827 -6.33 -6.57 -78.40
CA SER A 827 -5.59 -5.73 -79.36
C SER A 827 -4.91 -6.56 -80.47
N LEU A 828 -4.45 -7.78 -80.16
CA LEU A 828 -3.87 -8.74 -81.12
C LEU A 828 -4.92 -9.43 -81.99
N GLY A 829 -6.21 -9.34 -81.65
CA GLY A 829 -7.29 -9.78 -82.54
C GLY A 829 -7.32 -9.03 -83.88
N GLN A 830 -6.87 -7.76 -83.94
CA GLN A 830 -6.97 -6.93 -85.14
C GLN A 830 -5.99 -7.27 -86.27
N PRO A 831 -4.68 -7.51 -86.03
CA PRO A 831 -3.74 -7.81 -87.11
C PRO A 831 -4.00 -9.11 -87.87
N LEU A 832 -4.72 -10.06 -87.26
CA LEU A 832 -5.02 -11.39 -87.81
C LEU A 832 -6.53 -11.70 -87.76
N GLU A 833 -7.39 -10.68 -87.81
CA GLU A 833 -8.83 -10.81 -87.50
C GLU A 833 -9.54 -11.91 -88.30
N LYS A 834 -9.33 -11.98 -89.62
CA LYS A 834 -9.97 -13.03 -90.46
C LYS A 834 -9.38 -14.41 -90.22
N LEU A 835 -8.11 -14.50 -89.83
CA LEU A 835 -7.45 -15.77 -89.51
C LEU A 835 -7.96 -16.29 -88.17
N ASN A 836 -8.06 -15.43 -87.15
CA ASN A 836 -8.70 -15.71 -85.87
C ASN A 836 -10.13 -16.21 -86.09
N HIS A 837 -10.96 -15.49 -86.86
CA HIS A 837 -12.36 -15.86 -87.08
C HIS A 837 -12.53 -17.21 -87.81
N PHE A 838 -11.62 -17.53 -88.74
CA PHE A 838 -11.60 -18.84 -89.41
C PHE A 838 -11.30 -19.97 -88.41
N PHE A 839 -10.26 -19.83 -87.58
CA PHE A 839 -9.88 -20.85 -86.62
C PHE A 839 -10.81 -20.96 -85.42
N GLU A 840 -11.41 -19.87 -84.93
CA GLU A 840 -12.52 -19.91 -83.95
C GLU A 840 -13.71 -20.71 -84.50
N GLY A 841 -14.02 -20.53 -85.80
CA GLY A 841 -15.04 -21.31 -86.48
C GLY A 841 -14.70 -22.80 -86.58
N VAL A 842 -13.44 -23.13 -86.85
CA VAL A 842 -12.93 -24.51 -86.82
C VAL A 842 -13.05 -25.12 -85.42
N GLU A 843 -12.59 -24.42 -84.39
CA GLU A 843 -12.68 -24.88 -83.00
C GLU A 843 -14.10 -25.07 -82.53
N SER A 844 -15.01 -24.16 -82.88
CA SER A 844 -16.45 -24.28 -82.57
C SER A 844 -17.06 -25.54 -83.17
N ARG A 845 -16.62 -25.93 -84.38
CA ARG A 845 -17.06 -27.16 -85.04
C ARG A 845 -16.46 -28.40 -84.39
N VAL A 846 -15.20 -28.37 -84.01
CA VAL A 846 -14.56 -29.45 -83.23
C VAL A 846 -15.27 -29.62 -81.87
N ALA A 847 -15.58 -28.52 -81.19
CA ALA A 847 -16.30 -28.52 -79.92
C ALA A 847 -17.76 -29.02 -80.04
N GLN A 848 -18.39 -28.88 -81.22
CA GLN A 848 -19.69 -29.47 -81.55
C GLN A 848 -19.63 -31.00 -81.79
N GLY A 849 -18.46 -31.63 -81.61
CA GLY A 849 -18.26 -33.07 -81.72
C GLY A 849 -17.85 -33.56 -83.11
N VAL A 850 -17.50 -32.65 -84.03
CA VAL A 850 -16.94 -33.02 -85.34
C VAL A 850 -15.53 -33.53 -85.12
N ARG A 851 -15.21 -34.71 -85.65
CA ARG A 851 -13.86 -35.28 -85.56
C ARG A 851 -12.86 -34.36 -86.27
N GLU A 852 -11.68 -34.18 -85.67
CA GLU A 852 -10.67 -33.22 -86.15
C GLU A 852 -10.32 -33.45 -87.65
N ASP A 853 -10.28 -34.70 -88.11
CA ASP A 853 -10.05 -35.07 -89.52
C ASP A 853 -11.21 -34.71 -90.46
N GLU A 854 -12.43 -34.59 -89.94
CA GLU A 854 -13.65 -34.32 -90.71
C GLU A 854 -13.90 -32.83 -90.95
N VAL A 855 -13.26 -31.95 -90.17
CA VAL A 855 -13.34 -30.48 -90.32
C VAL A 855 -12.98 -30.06 -91.74
N SER A 856 -11.98 -30.71 -92.35
CA SER A 856 -11.49 -30.37 -93.69
C SER A 856 -12.50 -30.60 -94.82
N TYR A 857 -13.59 -31.32 -94.56
CA TYR A 857 -14.68 -31.58 -95.51
C TYR A 857 -15.87 -30.62 -95.34
N GLN A 858 -15.88 -29.77 -94.30
CA GLN A 858 -16.92 -28.76 -94.15
C GLN A 858 -16.76 -27.64 -95.18
N LEU A 859 -17.84 -27.29 -95.87
CA LEU A 859 -17.81 -26.31 -96.97
C LEU A 859 -17.23 -24.95 -96.54
N ALA A 860 -17.51 -24.51 -95.31
CA ALA A 860 -17.04 -23.24 -94.76
C ALA A 860 -15.58 -23.25 -94.27
N PHE A 861 -15.02 -24.44 -94.01
CA PHE A 861 -13.68 -24.60 -93.41
C PHE A 861 -12.82 -25.59 -94.19
N ASN A 862 -13.03 -25.71 -95.51
CA ASN A 862 -12.32 -26.66 -96.35
C ASN A 862 -10.85 -26.22 -96.60
N LYS A 863 -10.04 -27.14 -97.15
CA LYS A 863 -8.62 -26.89 -97.48
C LYS A 863 -8.39 -25.68 -98.42
N GLN A 864 -9.34 -25.38 -99.31
CA GLN A 864 -9.22 -24.26 -100.25
C GLN A 864 -9.47 -22.92 -99.55
N GLU A 865 -10.45 -22.86 -98.65
CA GLU A 865 -10.76 -21.65 -97.88
C GLU A 865 -9.64 -21.35 -96.88
N LEU A 866 -9.07 -22.37 -96.23
CA LEU A 866 -7.88 -22.19 -95.38
C LEU A 866 -6.70 -21.57 -96.18
N ARG A 867 -6.40 -22.09 -97.38
CA ARG A 867 -5.35 -21.52 -98.25
C ARG A 867 -5.65 -20.08 -98.66
N LYS A 868 -6.91 -19.74 -98.87
CA LYS A 868 -7.34 -18.38 -99.23
C LYS A 868 -7.14 -17.42 -98.05
N VAL A 869 -7.55 -17.80 -96.85
CA VAL A 869 -7.38 -16.98 -95.63
C VAL A 869 -5.90 -16.78 -95.29
N ILE A 870 -5.05 -17.81 -95.39
CA ILE A 870 -3.60 -17.67 -95.15
C ILE A 870 -2.94 -16.72 -96.16
N LYS A 871 -3.33 -16.81 -97.44
CA LYS A 871 -2.78 -15.96 -98.52
C LYS A 871 -3.15 -14.48 -98.38
N GLU A 872 -4.19 -14.16 -97.61
CA GLU A 872 -4.54 -12.77 -97.28
C GLU A 872 -3.56 -12.12 -96.28
N TYR A 873 -2.67 -12.90 -95.62
CA TYR A 873 -1.73 -12.39 -94.63
C TYR A 873 -0.25 -12.70 -94.98
N PRO A 874 0.29 -12.14 -96.08
CA PRO A 874 1.72 -12.25 -96.36
C PRO A 874 2.53 -11.51 -95.29
N GLY A 875 3.78 -11.93 -95.02
CA GLY A 875 4.62 -11.36 -93.94
C GLY A 875 4.75 -9.82 -93.95
N LYS A 876 4.66 -9.18 -95.13
CA LYS A 876 4.63 -7.71 -95.26
C LYS A 876 3.36 -7.08 -94.69
N GLU A 877 2.19 -7.69 -94.88
CA GLU A 877 0.94 -7.21 -94.29
C GLU A 877 0.92 -7.41 -92.78
N VAL A 878 1.42 -8.55 -92.30
CA VAL A 878 1.57 -8.82 -90.87
C VAL A 878 2.48 -7.78 -90.21
N LYS A 879 3.65 -7.48 -90.79
CA LYS A 879 4.55 -6.42 -90.29
C LYS A 879 3.88 -5.05 -90.27
N LYS A 880 3.08 -4.71 -91.30
CA LYS A 880 2.32 -3.45 -91.34
C LYS A 880 1.20 -3.40 -90.30
N GLY A 881 0.52 -4.53 -90.06
CA GLY A 881 -0.48 -4.68 -89.00
C GLY A 881 0.12 -4.48 -87.61
N LEU A 882 1.29 -5.08 -87.37
CA LEU A 882 2.05 -4.93 -86.12
C LEU A 882 2.58 -3.49 -85.92
N ASP A 883 3.06 -2.81 -86.97
CA ASP A 883 3.51 -1.41 -86.88
C ASP A 883 2.36 -0.44 -86.54
N ASN A 884 1.18 -0.66 -87.12
CA ASN A 884 -0.04 0.08 -86.77
C ASN A 884 -0.49 -0.21 -85.34
N LEU A 885 -0.37 -1.47 -84.90
CA LEU A 885 -0.68 -1.87 -83.53
C LEU A 885 0.27 -1.18 -82.54
N TYR A 886 1.58 -1.16 -82.81
CA TYR A 886 2.57 -0.47 -81.99
C TYR A 886 2.21 1.01 -81.80
N LYS A 887 1.95 1.73 -82.89
CA LYS A 887 1.53 3.15 -82.85
C LYS A 887 0.23 3.36 -82.08
N LYS A 888 -0.70 2.40 -82.15
CA LYS A 888 -1.97 2.45 -81.41
C LYS A 888 -1.74 2.25 -79.91
N VAL A 889 -0.89 1.30 -79.53
CA VAL A 889 -0.52 1.00 -78.14
C VAL A 889 0.24 2.16 -77.52
N ASP A 890 1.24 2.70 -78.22
CA ASP A 890 2.01 3.88 -77.81
C ASP A 890 1.09 5.09 -77.56
N LYS A 891 0.12 5.33 -78.44
CA LYS A 891 -0.87 6.39 -78.26
C LYS A 891 -1.76 6.18 -77.03
N HIS A 892 -2.07 4.93 -76.68
CA HIS A 892 -2.91 4.58 -75.52
C HIS A 892 -2.17 4.65 -74.19
N LEU A 893 -0.87 4.32 -74.14
CA LEU A 893 -0.08 4.22 -72.90
C LEU A 893 0.54 5.54 -72.48
N CYS A 894 0.52 5.86 -71.19
CA CYS A 894 1.21 7.02 -70.64
C CYS A 894 2.73 6.78 -70.53
N GLU A 895 3.51 7.86 -70.70
CA GLU A 895 4.98 7.81 -70.72
C GLU A 895 5.61 7.57 -69.33
N GLU A 896 4.87 7.83 -68.24
CA GLU A 896 5.43 7.88 -66.87
C GLU A 896 5.95 6.54 -66.33
N GLU A 897 5.38 5.39 -66.69
CA GLU A 897 5.80 4.08 -66.15
C GLU A 897 6.66 3.23 -67.11
N SER A 898 6.97 3.72 -68.32
CA SER A 898 7.72 2.96 -69.34
C SER A 898 7.15 1.55 -69.63
N LEU A 899 5.84 1.37 -69.49
CA LEU A 899 5.16 0.08 -69.67
C LEU A 899 5.11 -0.39 -71.12
N LEU A 900 5.39 0.49 -72.09
CA LEU A 900 5.32 0.18 -73.52
C LEU A 900 6.14 -1.07 -73.90
N GLN A 901 7.38 -1.18 -73.40
CA GLN A 901 8.23 -2.33 -73.69
C GLN A 901 7.69 -3.64 -73.08
N VAL A 902 7.15 -3.56 -71.86
CA VAL A 902 6.57 -4.72 -71.17
C VAL A 902 5.32 -5.21 -71.88
N VAL A 903 4.44 -4.29 -72.26
CA VAL A 903 3.23 -4.60 -73.04
C VAL A 903 3.61 -5.15 -74.42
N TRP A 904 4.60 -4.56 -75.09
CA TRP A 904 5.05 -5.02 -76.41
C TRP A 904 5.66 -6.41 -76.37
N HIS A 905 6.46 -6.73 -75.34
CA HIS A 905 6.97 -8.08 -75.14
C HIS A 905 5.85 -9.08 -74.83
N SER A 906 4.86 -8.69 -74.00
CA SER A 906 3.68 -9.54 -73.77
C SER A 906 2.85 -9.74 -75.05
N MET A 907 2.78 -8.74 -75.94
CA MET A 907 2.13 -8.88 -77.25
C MET A 907 2.90 -9.82 -78.18
N GLN A 908 4.22 -9.77 -78.16
CA GLN A 908 5.07 -10.71 -78.89
C GLN A 908 4.84 -12.14 -78.43
N ASP A 909 4.85 -12.39 -77.12
CA ASP A 909 4.63 -13.73 -76.56
C ASP A 909 3.25 -14.29 -76.90
N GLU A 910 2.21 -13.47 -76.80
CA GLU A 910 0.85 -13.90 -77.14
C GLU A 910 0.67 -14.08 -78.66
N PHE A 911 1.30 -13.27 -79.51
CA PHE A 911 1.30 -13.48 -80.95
C PHE A 911 1.98 -14.81 -81.33
N ILE A 912 3.12 -15.11 -80.70
CA ILE A 912 3.82 -16.40 -80.88
C ILE A 912 2.94 -17.56 -80.40
N ARG A 913 2.20 -17.36 -79.30
CA ARG A 913 1.28 -18.36 -78.77
C ARG A 913 0.13 -18.64 -79.74
N GLN A 914 -0.51 -17.60 -80.27
CA GLN A 914 -1.56 -17.73 -81.30
C GLN A 914 -1.02 -18.40 -82.57
N TYR A 915 0.18 -18.04 -83.02
CA TYR A 915 0.83 -18.68 -84.16
C TYR A 915 1.01 -20.19 -83.94
N LYS A 916 1.58 -20.59 -82.79
CA LYS A 916 1.76 -22.01 -82.44
C LYS A 916 0.43 -22.74 -82.35
N HIS A 917 -0.60 -22.07 -81.83
CA HIS A 917 -1.96 -22.61 -81.74
C HIS A 917 -2.57 -22.86 -83.13
N PHE A 918 -2.42 -21.91 -84.06
CA PHE A 918 -2.86 -22.12 -85.44
C PHE A 918 -2.09 -23.23 -86.14
N GLU A 919 -0.77 -23.33 -85.96
CA GLU A 919 -0.01 -24.44 -86.53
C GLU A 919 -0.45 -25.81 -85.98
N ASP A 920 -0.75 -25.90 -84.67
CA ASP A 920 -1.27 -27.12 -84.05
C ASP A 920 -2.67 -27.47 -84.60
N LEU A 921 -3.58 -26.50 -84.73
CA LEU A 921 -4.90 -26.69 -85.35
C LEU A 921 -4.79 -27.10 -86.83
N ILE A 922 -3.87 -26.51 -87.59
CA ILE A 922 -3.60 -26.92 -88.98
C ILE A 922 -3.11 -28.37 -89.02
N GLY A 923 -2.20 -28.74 -88.12
CA GLY A 923 -1.66 -30.08 -88.00
C GLY A 923 -2.71 -31.14 -87.67
N ARG A 924 -3.65 -30.83 -86.78
CA ARG A 924 -4.74 -31.73 -86.35
C ARG A 924 -5.89 -31.80 -87.33
N CYS A 925 -6.39 -30.65 -87.81
CA CYS A 925 -7.61 -30.58 -88.61
C CYS A 925 -7.38 -30.76 -90.12
N TYR A 926 -6.15 -30.60 -90.60
CA TYR A 926 -5.79 -30.71 -92.02
C TYR A 926 -4.56 -31.59 -92.26
N PRO A 927 -4.53 -32.84 -91.77
CA PRO A 927 -3.39 -33.72 -91.92
C PRO A 927 -3.10 -34.02 -93.39
N GLY A 928 -1.81 -34.05 -93.75
CA GLY A 928 -1.34 -34.33 -95.12
C GLY A 928 -1.67 -33.25 -96.16
N SER A 929 -2.15 -32.07 -95.75
CA SER A 929 -2.49 -30.97 -96.67
C SER A 929 -1.30 -30.16 -97.18
N GLY A 930 -0.14 -30.24 -96.49
CA GLY A 930 1.06 -29.46 -96.78
C GLY A 930 0.83 -27.94 -96.70
N ILE A 931 -0.18 -27.51 -95.95
CA ILE A 931 -0.48 -26.09 -95.72
C ILE A 931 0.28 -25.66 -94.48
N THR A 932 1.17 -24.69 -94.62
CA THR A 932 1.90 -24.04 -93.53
C THR A 932 1.68 -22.53 -93.61
N MET A 933 1.92 -21.83 -92.52
CA MET A 933 1.91 -20.36 -92.53
C MET A 933 3.03 -19.84 -93.44
N GLU A 934 2.83 -18.68 -94.09
CA GLU A 934 3.80 -18.10 -95.05
C GLU A 934 5.06 -17.49 -94.39
N PHE A 935 5.08 -17.37 -93.07
CA PHE A 935 6.17 -16.79 -92.29
C PHE A 935 6.48 -17.68 -91.08
N THR A 936 7.72 -17.63 -90.59
CA THR A 936 8.21 -18.41 -89.44
C THR A 936 8.20 -17.61 -88.14
N ILE A 937 8.34 -18.29 -86.99
CA ILE A 937 8.51 -17.63 -85.69
C ILE A 937 9.73 -16.69 -85.69
N GLN A 938 10.82 -17.05 -86.39
CA GLN A 938 12.02 -16.20 -86.48
C GLN A 938 11.73 -14.88 -87.20
N ASP A 939 10.92 -14.93 -88.27
CA ASP A 939 10.48 -13.73 -88.99
C ASP A 939 9.62 -12.83 -88.08
N VAL A 940 8.75 -13.41 -87.25
CA VAL A 940 7.95 -12.65 -86.26
C VAL A 940 8.85 -11.94 -85.24
N LEU A 941 9.85 -12.63 -84.69
CA LEU A 941 10.82 -12.04 -83.76
C LEU A 941 11.56 -10.86 -84.40
N GLU A 942 11.96 -10.99 -85.66
CA GLU A 942 12.57 -9.91 -86.43
C GLU A 942 11.60 -8.75 -86.69
N TYR A 943 10.31 -9.02 -86.93
CA TYR A 943 9.31 -7.96 -87.12
C TYR A 943 9.12 -7.15 -85.83
N PHE A 944 8.90 -7.80 -84.69
CA PHE A 944 8.74 -7.13 -83.38
C PHE A 944 10.00 -6.34 -82.98
N SER A 945 11.19 -6.90 -83.22
CA SER A 945 12.47 -6.23 -82.93
C SER A 945 12.72 -5.05 -83.86
N SER A 946 12.44 -5.20 -85.16
CA SER A 946 12.57 -4.12 -86.16
C SER A 946 11.63 -2.96 -85.88
N ILE A 947 10.39 -3.24 -85.43
CA ILE A 947 9.41 -2.20 -85.08
C ILE A 947 9.87 -1.45 -83.82
N ALA A 948 10.29 -2.18 -82.79
CA ALA A 948 10.78 -1.59 -81.54
C ALA A 948 12.09 -0.79 -81.70
N GLN A 949 12.92 -1.08 -82.70
CA GLN A 949 14.13 -0.30 -83.01
C GLN A 949 13.86 0.93 -83.89
N SER A 950 12.73 0.92 -84.62
CA SER A 950 12.37 1.98 -85.56
C SER A 950 11.63 3.16 -84.91
N HIS A 951 11.18 2.97 -83.68
CA HIS A 951 10.46 3.91 -82.83
C HIS A 951 11.26 4.12 -81.54
#